data_AF-A0A602MTQ3-F1
#
_entry.id   AF-A0A602MTQ3-F1
#
_cell.length_a   1.000
_cell.length_b   1.000
_cell.length_c   1.000
_cell.angle_alpha   90.00
_cell.angle_beta   90.00
_cell.angle_gamma   90.00
#
_symmetry.space_group_name_H-M   'P 1'
#
loop_
_entity.id
_entity.type
_entity.pdbx_description
1 polymer ?
#
loop_
_entity_poly.entity_id
_entity_poly.type
_entity_poly.pdbx_seq_one_letter_code
_entity_poly.pdbx_strand_id
1 'polypeptide(L)'
;MAVNMTITDKLFQALNLWVELTGIDPDANSFTVRMGAGLSDLTIKRMHEQLQESQTLDPSGITTYLLLIAFSETYFNNRSFSVEQLLSDPQNTQHYLHKSADFLKMINSDEVSLSYNRFTEKLTVALKQYGLYSDGTKKVMADISTMAMIRRDALKSFQELSVNQFTRGAQAETDRFSWLNTVHQFWNINSLLDEAVSAHDGITLNLVRDPSDFYSYFAFTVKNGGNLFVLSDHPQHTHPMQRGMSRRPDREFDERAGRHWFPYQLLKFKYDEDAQTLYRDRSSDTDLVPRQQRVQPVCQLQDLESKQIIWIALMFELIADKYWQQGWQAKALSYTAEMIASPALLAEKATLAGMPVLQSQLLTLPELMVEEFCADGFHQTIDAADGGKPHNWLVARYGQKVSPEVLNLVKNDEHVHYLHSVKSGHSMCLSALSTVIDVHQIASMPRREYARLASWEKEGCYELTPLSAVQFGEAGKLDSDRRYIARYNFAKAVTRLADAEYERTHEEIKAWWQTSLEHNAERLCAMATEEIIWLDDIRRQSVSPAHPVDHILGRSAFMNRYASQEDANRNSHYFAEHYLTAGYDKGHLCYLMGSRASWFIHFRPRTSCDLAVMAGCRVDELPEVLQHWSDDKDYRGNAILDRIDPAAWAIRDPWSRNFRGTVTLALSKRAMNRLMKEHGKA
;
A
#
# COMPACT_ATOMS: atom_id res chain seq x y z
N MET A 1 -38.32 11.69 -47.02
CA MET A 1 -37.72 10.37 -46.68
C MET A 1 -37.12 10.50 -45.29
N ALA A 2 -37.80 9.98 -44.27
CA ALA A 2 -37.26 9.97 -42.91
C ALA A 2 -36.21 8.86 -42.85
N VAL A 3 -34.95 9.24 -42.63
CA VAL A 3 -33.89 8.28 -42.30
C VAL A 3 -34.26 7.69 -40.95
N ASN A 4 -34.55 6.39 -40.89
CA ASN A 4 -34.77 5.70 -39.62
C ASN A 4 -33.46 5.76 -38.84
N MET A 5 -33.40 6.65 -37.86
CA MET A 5 -32.28 6.76 -36.92
C MET A 5 -32.14 5.47 -36.12
N THR A 6 -30.90 5.01 -35.94
CA THR A 6 -30.59 3.85 -35.10
C THR A 6 -30.76 4.19 -33.62
N ILE A 7 -30.90 3.19 -32.75
CA ILE A 7 -30.95 3.38 -31.28
C ILE A 7 -29.72 4.15 -30.80
N THR A 8 -28.55 3.85 -31.37
CA THR A 8 -27.29 4.53 -31.05
C THR A 8 -27.33 6.01 -31.42
N ASP A 9 -27.90 6.37 -32.57
CA ASP A 9 -28.07 7.78 -32.97
C ASP A 9 -29.01 8.54 -32.03
N LYS A 10 -30.09 7.89 -31.56
CA LYS A 10 -31.02 8.47 -30.59
C LYS A 10 -30.36 8.66 -29.22
N LEU A 11 -29.53 7.71 -28.79
CA LEU A 11 -28.82 7.80 -27.52
C LEU A 11 -27.81 8.95 -27.53
N PHE A 12 -27.08 9.10 -28.63
CA PHE A 12 -26.16 10.21 -28.83
C PHE A 12 -26.87 11.57 -28.76
N GLN A 13 -28.03 11.70 -29.40
CA GLN A 13 -28.85 12.92 -29.27
C GLN A 13 -29.34 13.17 -27.85
N ALA A 14 -29.79 12.13 -27.14
CA ALA A 14 -30.21 12.26 -25.75
C ALA A 14 -29.06 12.71 -24.83
N LEU A 15 -27.85 12.18 -25.04
CA LEU A 15 -26.65 12.60 -24.30
C LEU A 15 -26.26 14.05 -24.59
N ASN A 16 -26.31 14.49 -25.85
CA ASN A 16 -26.02 15.89 -26.19
C ASN A 16 -27.03 16.86 -25.55
N LEU A 17 -28.32 16.50 -25.56
CA LEU A 17 -29.35 17.28 -24.88
C LEU A 17 -29.18 17.26 -23.35
N TRP A 18 -28.74 16.13 -22.78
CA TRP A 18 -28.41 16.05 -21.36
C TRP A 18 -27.27 17.01 -20.97
N VAL A 19 -26.19 17.05 -21.74
CA VAL A 19 -25.07 17.99 -21.52
C VAL A 19 -25.56 19.43 -21.65
N GLU A 20 -26.38 19.72 -22.66
CA GLU A 20 -26.93 21.07 -22.85
C GLU A 20 -27.86 21.49 -21.69
N LEU A 21 -28.71 20.58 -21.20
CA LEU A 21 -29.63 20.84 -20.10
C LEU A 21 -28.90 21.04 -18.78
N THR A 22 -27.86 20.24 -18.51
CA THR A 22 -27.07 20.39 -17.29
C THR A 22 -26.15 21.61 -17.33
N GLY A 23 -25.71 22.02 -18.51
CA GLY A 23 -24.81 23.16 -18.74
C GLY A 23 -23.39 22.94 -18.20
N ILE A 24 -23.05 21.71 -17.84
CA ILE A 24 -21.72 21.32 -17.35
C ILE A 24 -21.00 20.57 -18.46
N ASP A 25 -19.85 21.10 -18.87
CA ASP A 25 -18.96 20.41 -19.79
C ASP A 25 -18.42 19.13 -19.12
N PRO A 26 -18.64 17.93 -19.71
CA PRO A 26 -18.07 16.68 -19.20
C PRO A 26 -16.55 16.70 -19.03
N ASP A 27 -15.85 17.49 -19.85
CA ASP A 27 -14.37 17.56 -19.87
C ASP A 27 -13.80 18.70 -19.01
N ALA A 28 -14.65 19.42 -18.27
CA ALA A 28 -14.21 20.49 -17.38
C ALA A 28 -13.30 19.97 -16.26
N ASN A 29 -12.25 20.74 -15.94
CA ASN A 29 -11.29 20.45 -14.87
C ASN A 29 -11.48 21.34 -13.61
N SER A 30 -12.45 22.25 -13.62
CA SER A 30 -12.75 23.17 -12.51
C SER A 30 -14.25 23.22 -12.24
N PHE A 31 -14.64 23.19 -10.98
CA PHE A 31 -16.06 23.03 -10.57
C PHE A 31 -16.39 23.95 -9.40
N THR A 32 -17.63 24.42 -9.34
CA THR A 32 -18.14 25.15 -8.18
C THR A 32 -18.83 24.17 -7.24
N VAL A 33 -18.30 24.01 -6.02
CA VAL A 33 -19.01 23.28 -4.96
C VAL A 33 -19.98 24.25 -4.29
N ARG A 34 -21.27 24.11 -4.58
CA ARG A 34 -22.32 24.87 -3.89
C ARG A 34 -22.62 24.22 -2.54
N MET A 35 -22.55 25.00 -1.47
CA MET A 35 -22.90 24.58 -0.10
C MET A 35 -24.38 24.88 0.25
N GLY A 36 -25.25 25.03 -0.75
CA GLY A 36 -26.67 25.40 -0.61
C GLY A 36 -27.63 24.37 -1.21
N ALA A 37 -28.92 24.71 -1.32
CA ALA A 37 -29.94 23.83 -1.92
C ALA A 37 -29.75 23.72 -3.45
N GLY A 38 -29.62 22.49 -3.95
CA GLY A 38 -29.42 22.14 -5.37
C GLY A 38 -28.25 21.18 -5.57
N LEU A 39 -28.17 20.57 -6.76
CA LEU A 39 -27.04 19.70 -7.12
C LEU A 39 -25.78 20.53 -7.40
N SER A 40 -24.63 20.05 -6.93
CA SER A 40 -23.32 20.66 -7.23
C SER A 40 -22.82 20.27 -8.62
N ASP A 41 -21.98 21.11 -9.23
CA ASP A 41 -21.32 20.83 -10.51
C ASP A 41 -20.53 19.50 -10.45
N LEU A 42 -19.92 19.21 -9.30
CA LEU A 42 -19.19 17.96 -9.05
C LEU A 42 -20.13 16.73 -9.11
N THR A 43 -21.36 16.86 -8.61
CA THR A 43 -22.34 15.77 -8.68
C THR A 43 -22.75 15.49 -10.12
N ILE A 44 -22.99 16.53 -10.92
CA ILE A 44 -23.33 16.42 -12.34
C ILE A 44 -22.15 15.82 -13.12
N LYS A 45 -20.91 16.25 -12.82
CA LYS A 45 -19.72 15.66 -13.43
C LYS A 45 -19.61 14.16 -13.17
N ARG A 46 -19.86 13.72 -11.93
CA ARG A 46 -19.90 12.28 -11.59
C ARG A 46 -20.99 11.53 -12.35
N MET A 47 -22.14 12.16 -12.62
CA MET A 47 -23.17 11.58 -13.51
C MET A 47 -22.64 11.41 -14.93
N HIS A 48 -21.93 12.42 -15.48
CA HIS A 48 -21.30 12.32 -16.80
C HIS A 48 -20.25 11.19 -16.87
N GLU A 49 -19.38 11.10 -15.86
CA GLU A 49 -18.39 10.03 -15.74
C GLU A 49 -19.07 8.65 -15.74
N GLN A 50 -20.17 8.49 -15.00
CA GLN A 50 -20.94 7.23 -14.97
C GLN A 50 -21.67 6.92 -16.30
N LEU A 51 -22.15 7.94 -17.02
CA LEU A 51 -22.75 7.77 -18.35
C LEU A 51 -21.71 7.35 -19.39
N GLN A 52 -20.53 7.97 -19.39
CA GLN A 52 -19.41 7.59 -20.26
C GLN A 52 -18.93 6.17 -19.97
N GLU A 53 -18.75 5.83 -18.68
CA GLU A 53 -18.40 4.47 -18.26
C GLU A 53 -19.44 3.45 -18.74
N SER A 54 -20.74 3.72 -18.57
CA SER A 54 -21.81 2.80 -18.97
C SER A 54 -21.83 2.47 -20.47
N GLN A 55 -21.42 3.40 -21.34
CA GLN A 55 -21.32 3.17 -22.78
C GLN A 55 -20.17 2.22 -23.12
N THR A 56 -19.11 2.22 -22.32
CA THR A 56 -17.98 1.29 -22.45
C THR A 56 -18.36 -0.10 -21.93
N LEU A 57 -19.14 -0.16 -20.86
CA LEU A 57 -19.58 -1.40 -20.21
C LEU A 57 -20.67 -2.14 -21.00
N ASP A 58 -21.61 -1.42 -21.62
CA ASP A 58 -22.78 -1.99 -22.30
C ASP A 58 -22.97 -1.40 -23.70
N PRO A 59 -22.43 -2.07 -24.75
CA PRO A 59 -22.56 -1.62 -26.13
C PRO A 59 -24.01 -1.53 -26.63
N SER A 60 -24.97 -2.19 -25.97
CA SER A 60 -26.39 -2.08 -26.33
C SER A 60 -26.99 -0.71 -26.01
N GLY A 61 -26.35 0.08 -25.15
CA GLY A 61 -26.82 1.39 -24.70
C GLY A 61 -27.95 1.35 -23.68
N ILE A 62 -28.50 0.17 -23.34
CA ILE A 62 -29.62 0.03 -22.40
C ILE A 62 -29.22 0.61 -21.04
N THR A 63 -28.05 0.23 -20.51
CA THR A 63 -27.59 0.73 -19.21
C THR A 63 -27.47 2.26 -19.19
N THR A 64 -26.98 2.87 -20.26
CA THR A 64 -26.88 4.32 -20.39
C THR A 64 -28.25 4.99 -20.38
N TYR A 65 -29.25 4.45 -21.09
CA TYR A 65 -30.62 4.96 -21.05
C TYR A 65 -31.23 4.89 -19.65
N LEU A 66 -31.05 3.77 -18.94
CA LEU A 66 -31.58 3.62 -17.58
C LEU A 66 -30.93 4.61 -16.61
N LEU A 67 -29.63 4.85 -16.74
CA LEU A 67 -28.91 5.87 -15.96
C LEU A 67 -29.40 7.28 -16.31
N LEU A 68 -29.66 7.59 -17.58
CA LEU A 68 -30.24 8.87 -17.99
C LEU A 68 -31.61 9.09 -17.34
N ILE A 69 -32.47 8.07 -17.29
CA ILE A 69 -33.75 8.14 -16.57
C ILE A 69 -33.51 8.48 -15.09
N ALA A 70 -32.66 7.71 -14.41
CA ALA A 70 -32.36 7.90 -12.99
C ALA A 70 -31.77 9.27 -12.65
N PHE A 71 -30.79 9.71 -13.45
CA PHE A 71 -30.14 11.00 -13.26
C PHE A 71 -31.07 12.16 -13.62
N SER A 72 -31.94 12.00 -14.61
CA SER A 72 -32.92 13.02 -14.97
C SER A 72 -33.93 13.27 -13.85
N GLU A 73 -34.44 12.22 -13.21
CA GLU A 73 -35.31 12.34 -12.04
C GLU A 73 -34.60 13.10 -10.93
N THR A 74 -33.36 12.70 -10.60
CA THR A 74 -32.56 13.36 -9.57
C THR A 74 -32.30 14.83 -9.91
N TYR A 75 -31.93 15.11 -11.16
CA TYR A 75 -31.57 16.45 -11.62
C TYR A 75 -32.76 17.40 -11.64
N PHE A 76 -33.87 17.00 -12.28
CA PHE A 76 -35.05 17.85 -12.39
C PHE A 76 -35.73 18.09 -11.04
N ASN A 77 -35.72 17.11 -10.13
CA ASN A 77 -36.23 17.31 -8.76
C ASN A 77 -35.41 18.32 -7.93
N ASN A 78 -34.15 18.56 -8.31
CA ASN A 78 -33.26 19.52 -7.66
C ASN A 78 -33.11 20.82 -8.47
N ARG A 79 -33.83 20.97 -9.58
CA ARG A 79 -33.83 22.19 -10.41
C ARG A 79 -35.00 23.09 -10.02
N SER A 80 -34.72 24.37 -9.79
CA SER A 80 -35.73 25.37 -9.45
C SER A 80 -35.53 26.66 -10.26
N PHE A 81 -36.62 27.41 -10.42
CA PHE A 81 -36.65 28.73 -11.05
C PHE A 81 -37.26 29.73 -10.06
N SER A 82 -36.67 30.91 -9.93
CA SER A 82 -37.27 31.97 -9.12
C SER A 82 -38.41 32.66 -9.89
N VAL A 83 -39.34 33.27 -9.15
CA VAL A 83 -40.42 34.08 -9.77
C VAL A 83 -39.82 35.24 -10.58
N GLU A 84 -38.73 35.84 -10.12
CA GLU A 84 -38.02 36.88 -10.85
C GLU A 84 -37.46 36.38 -12.19
N GLN A 85 -36.84 35.20 -12.22
CA GLN A 85 -36.36 34.58 -13.47
C GLN A 85 -37.51 34.31 -14.45
N LEU A 86 -38.64 33.83 -13.95
CA LEU A 86 -39.85 33.58 -14.77
C LEU A 86 -40.42 34.87 -15.38
N LEU A 87 -40.32 36.00 -14.67
CA LEU A 87 -40.84 37.28 -15.15
C LEU A 87 -39.84 38.05 -16.02
N SER A 88 -38.55 37.94 -15.73
CA SER A 88 -37.48 38.69 -16.41
C SER A 88 -36.98 38.02 -17.70
N ASP A 89 -36.99 36.68 -17.77
CA ASP A 89 -36.57 35.92 -18.95
C ASP A 89 -37.51 34.71 -19.21
N PRO A 90 -38.79 34.98 -19.56
CA PRO A 90 -39.77 33.93 -19.79
C PRO A 90 -39.43 33.04 -20.99
N GLN A 91 -38.81 33.60 -22.04
CA GLN A 91 -38.52 32.87 -23.27
C GLN A 91 -37.44 31.80 -23.06
N ASN A 92 -36.36 32.13 -22.35
CA ASN A 92 -35.29 31.18 -22.04
C ASN A 92 -35.79 30.06 -21.12
N THR A 93 -36.59 30.39 -20.11
CA THR A 93 -37.19 29.39 -19.24
C THR A 93 -38.13 28.45 -20.01
N GLN A 94 -38.96 29.00 -20.91
CA GLN A 94 -39.82 28.19 -21.78
C GLN A 94 -39.02 27.29 -22.72
N HIS A 95 -37.94 27.79 -23.32
CA HIS A 95 -37.04 27.02 -24.18
C HIS A 95 -36.40 25.85 -23.43
N TYR A 96 -35.92 26.09 -22.21
CA TYR A 96 -35.39 25.05 -21.34
C TYR A 96 -36.44 23.97 -21.02
N LEU A 97 -37.68 24.36 -20.71
CA LEU A 97 -38.76 23.41 -20.44
C LEU A 97 -39.13 22.59 -21.68
N HIS A 98 -39.14 23.18 -22.87
CA HIS A 98 -39.35 22.45 -24.12
C HIS A 98 -38.24 21.42 -24.36
N LYS A 99 -36.97 21.80 -24.23
CA LYS A 99 -35.86 20.84 -24.32
C LYS A 99 -35.93 19.73 -23.29
N SER A 100 -36.31 20.08 -22.06
CA SER A 100 -36.50 19.10 -20.98
C SER A 100 -37.60 18.09 -21.35
N ALA A 101 -38.72 18.56 -21.93
CA ALA A 101 -39.80 17.71 -22.38
C ALA A 101 -39.39 16.81 -23.56
N ASP A 102 -38.65 17.35 -24.53
CA ASP A 102 -38.13 16.58 -25.66
C ASP A 102 -37.16 15.49 -25.18
N PHE A 103 -36.25 15.83 -24.28
CA PHE A 103 -35.33 14.90 -23.63
C PHE A 103 -36.08 13.78 -22.88
N LEU A 104 -37.06 14.12 -22.03
CA LEU A 104 -37.87 13.14 -21.32
C LEU A 104 -38.64 12.21 -22.28
N LYS A 105 -39.13 12.73 -23.41
CA LYS A 105 -39.81 11.93 -24.44
C LYS A 105 -38.87 10.93 -25.11
N MET A 106 -37.60 11.28 -25.32
CA MET A 106 -36.62 10.36 -25.90
C MET A 106 -36.26 9.22 -24.94
N ILE A 107 -35.95 9.53 -23.69
CA ILE A 107 -35.51 8.50 -22.72
C ILE A 107 -36.66 7.62 -22.23
N ASN A 108 -37.91 8.11 -22.24
CA ASN A 108 -39.11 7.35 -21.90
C ASN A 108 -39.86 6.81 -23.13
N SER A 109 -39.15 6.58 -24.24
CA SER A 109 -39.76 6.03 -25.44
C SER A 109 -40.15 4.55 -25.26
N ASP A 110 -41.17 4.10 -25.99
CA ASP A 110 -41.67 2.72 -25.93
C ASP A 110 -40.56 1.67 -26.19
N GLU A 111 -39.57 2.02 -27.02
CA GLU A 111 -38.41 1.20 -27.34
C GLU A 111 -37.51 0.93 -26.12
N VAL A 112 -37.27 1.96 -25.30
CA VAL A 112 -36.51 1.84 -24.04
C VAL A 112 -37.30 1.02 -23.03
N SER A 113 -38.60 1.28 -22.88
CA SER A 113 -39.47 0.52 -21.98
C SER A 113 -39.57 -0.96 -22.37
N LEU A 114 -39.69 -1.28 -23.66
CA LEU A 114 -39.67 -2.65 -24.18
C LEU A 114 -38.33 -3.35 -23.87
N SER A 115 -37.22 -2.66 -24.05
CA SER A 115 -35.88 -3.19 -23.76
C SER A 115 -35.71 -3.46 -22.26
N TYR A 116 -36.17 -2.55 -21.41
CA TYR A 116 -36.17 -2.73 -19.96
C TYR A 116 -37.03 -3.92 -19.52
N ASN A 117 -38.24 -4.04 -20.05
CA ASN A 117 -39.14 -5.17 -19.74
C ASN A 117 -38.54 -6.52 -20.15
N ARG A 118 -37.92 -6.60 -21.32
CA ARG A 118 -37.21 -7.83 -21.74
C ARG A 118 -36.06 -8.18 -20.80
N PHE A 119 -35.33 -7.18 -20.33
CA PHE A 119 -34.25 -7.38 -19.37
C PHE A 119 -34.79 -7.87 -18.01
N THR A 120 -35.81 -7.23 -17.46
CA THR A 120 -36.40 -7.62 -16.16
C THR A 120 -37.12 -8.96 -16.22
N GLU A 121 -37.72 -9.33 -17.35
CA GLU A 121 -38.27 -10.67 -17.59
C GLU A 121 -37.17 -11.74 -17.54
N LYS A 122 -36.05 -11.54 -18.25
CA LYS A 122 -34.90 -12.46 -18.19
C LYS A 122 -34.34 -12.58 -16.78
N LEU A 123 -34.16 -11.45 -16.09
CA LEU A 123 -33.69 -11.44 -14.71
C LEU A 123 -34.68 -12.14 -13.76
N THR A 124 -35.99 -11.98 -13.98
CA THR A 124 -37.02 -12.67 -13.21
C THR A 124 -36.93 -14.19 -13.39
N VAL A 125 -36.69 -14.66 -14.61
CA VAL A 125 -36.47 -16.09 -14.89
C VAL A 125 -35.22 -16.58 -14.17
N ALA A 126 -34.11 -15.85 -14.25
CA ALA A 126 -32.86 -16.18 -13.55
C ALA A 126 -33.05 -16.23 -12.03
N LEU A 127 -33.68 -15.22 -11.43
CA LEU A 127 -33.98 -15.19 -9.99
C LEU A 127 -34.86 -16.37 -9.55
N LYS A 128 -35.85 -16.75 -10.35
CA LYS A 128 -36.68 -17.92 -10.07
C LYS A 128 -35.87 -19.22 -10.17
N GLN A 129 -35.04 -19.34 -11.20
CA GLN A 129 -34.13 -20.47 -11.36
C GLN A 129 -33.22 -20.62 -10.15
N TYR A 130 -32.64 -19.52 -9.65
CA TYR A 130 -31.76 -19.52 -8.48
C TYR A 130 -32.48 -19.68 -7.13
N GLY A 131 -33.82 -19.65 -7.10
CA GLY A 131 -34.60 -19.67 -5.85
C GLY A 131 -34.51 -18.36 -5.06
N LEU A 132 -34.16 -17.25 -5.72
CA LEU A 132 -33.91 -15.94 -5.11
C LEU A 132 -35.03 -14.92 -5.38
N TYR A 133 -36.07 -15.32 -6.13
CA TYR A 133 -37.21 -14.46 -6.41
C TYR A 133 -38.09 -14.26 -5.17
N SER A 134 -38.18 -13.02 -4.71
CA SER A 134 -38.97 -12.60 -3.54
C SER A 134 -39.68 -11.27 -3.78
N ASP A 135 -40.64 -10.92 -2.91
CA ASP A 135 -41.31 -9.61 -2.96
C ASP A 135 -40.32 -8.44 -2.85
N GLY A 136 -39.24 -8.61 -2.10
CA GLY A 136 -38.16 -7.62 -1.99
C GLY A 136 -37.45 -7.40 -3.33
N THR A 137 -37.03 -8.48 -4.00
CA THR A 137 -36.40 -8.37 -5.33
C THR A 137 -37.36 -7.81 -6.38
N LYS A 138 -38.65 -8.15 -6.30
CA LYS A 138 -39.68 -7.60 -7.20
C LYS A 138 -39.83 -6.09 -7.04
N LYS A 139 -39.82 -5.57 -5.81
CA LYS A 139 -39.87 -4.12 -5.55
C LYS A 139 -38.65 -3.41 -6.13
N VAL A 140 -37.46 -3.98 -5.97
CA VAL A 140 -36.24 -3.40 -6.54
C VAL A 140 -36.30 -3.40 -8.07
N MET A 141 -36.76 -4.48 -8.71
CA MET A 141 -36.91 -4.52 -10.17
C MET A 141 -37.97 -3.56 -10.72
N ALA A 142 -38.91 -3.10 -9.90
CA ALA A 142 -39.89 -2.08 -10.29
C ALA A 142 -39.30 -0.65 -10.24
N ASP A 143 -38.21 -0.45 -9.50
CA ASP A 143 -37.49 0.82 -9.39
C ASP A 143 -36.38 0.88 -10.45
N ILE A 144 -36.68 1.55 -11.57
CA ILE A 144 -35.77 1.73 -12.70
C ILE A 144 -34.46 2.38 -12.26
N SER A 145 -34.53 3.38 -11.38
CA SER A 145 -33.39 4.16 -10.93
C SER A 145 -32.42 3.31 -10.11
N THR A 146 -32.95 2.49 -9.20
CA THR A 146 -32.12 1.51 -8.48
C THR A 146 -31.57 0.43 -9.41
N MET A 147 -32.38 -0.09 -10.36
CA MET A 147 -31.92 -1.11 -11.31
C MET A 147 -30.81 -0.62 -12.25
N ALA A 148 -30.86 0.64 -12.67
CA ALA A 148 -29.83 1.27 -13.48
C ALA A 148 -28.46 1.20 -12.79
N MET A 149 -28.44 1.58 -11.52
CA MET A 149 -27.22 1.59 -10.70
C MET A 149 -26.70 0.18 -10.47
N ILE A 150 -27.57 -0.77 -10.06
CA ILE A 150 -27.17 -2.16 -9.81
C ILE A 150 -26.63 -2.82 -11.09
N ARG A 151 -27.29 -2.61 -12.23
CA ARG A 151 -26.85 -3.18 -13.51
C ARG A 151 -25.49 -2.64 -13.94
N ARG A 152 -25.29 -1.33 -13.87
CA ARG A 152 -23.97 -0.72 -14.13
C ARG A 152 -22.92 -1.31 -13.20
N ASP A 153 -23.20 -1.38 -11.91
CA ASP A 153 -22.23 -1.86 -10.92
C ASP A 153 -21.90 -3.34 -11.10
N ALA A 154 -22.85 -4.16 -11.56
CA ALA A 154 -22.58 -5.55 -11.94
C ALA A 154 -21.62 -5.64 -13.14
N LEU A 155 -21.87 -4.87 -14.21
CA LEU A 155 -20.99 -4.83 -15.37
C LEU A 155 -19.59 -4.31 -15.02
N LYS A 156 -19.53 -3.24 -14.23
CA LYS A 156 -18.28 -2.66 -13.72
C LYS A 156 -17.51 -3.66 -12.87
N SER A 157 -18.18 -4.26 -11.88
CA SER A 157 -17.55 -5.27 -11.01
C SER A 157 -17.02 -6.45 -11.83
N PHE A 158 -17.76 -6.89 -12.84
CA PHE A 158 -17.31 -7.98 -13.70
C PHE A 158 -16.03 -7.65 -14.50
N GLN A 159 -15.79 -6.36 -14.81
CA GLN A 159 -14.54 -5.91 -15.43
C GLN A 159 -13.41 -5.68 -14.42
N GLU A 160 -13.72 -5.17 -13.23
CA GLU A 160 -12.74 -4.76 -12.23
C GLU A 160 -12.27 -5.88 -11.28
N LEU A 161 -13.09 -6.91 -11.06
CA LEU A 161 -12.72 -8.03 -10.19
C LEU A 161 -11.48 -8.75 -10.74
N SER A 162 -10.54 -9.04 -9.84
CA SER A 162 -9.32 -9.77 -10.19
C SER A 162 -9.68 -11.20 -10.56
N VAL A 163 -9.23 -11.66 -11.73
CA VAL A 163 -9.50 -13.01 -12.23
C VAL A 163 -8.24 -13.85 -12.15
N ASN A 164 -8.28 -14.93 -11.38
CA ASN A 164 -7.16 -15.85 -11.18
C ASN A 164 -7.56 -17.26 -11.59
N GLN A 165 -6.87 -17.83 -12.59
CA GLN A 165 -7.12 -19.20 -13.05
C GLN A 165 -6.08 -20.16 -12.44
N PHE A 166 -6.49 -21.08 -11.58
CA PHE A 166 -5.57 -21.98 -10.87
C PHE A 166 -5.39 -23.34 -11.55
N THR A 167 -6.39 -23.79 -12.32
CA THR A 167 -6.30 -25.04 -13.09
C THR A 167 -6.86 -24.85 -14.49
N ARG A 168 -6.40 -25.70 -15.42
CA ARG A 168 -6.82 -25.71 -16.81
C ARG A 168 -7.06 -27.13 -17.28
N GLY A 169 -8.13 -27.34 -18.01
CA GLY A 169 -8.49 -28.64 -18.55
C GLY A 169 -9.69 -28.57 -19.49
N ALA A 170 -10.25 -29.73 -19.80
CA ALA A 170 -11.44 -29.82 -20.64
C ALA A 170 -12.64 -29.13 -19.95
N GLN A 171 -13.48 -28.47 -20.73
CA GLN A 171 -14.73 -27.88 -20.24
C GLN A 171 -15.69 -28.99 -19.79
N ALA A 172 -16.61 -28.69 -18.87
CA ALA A 172 -17.70 -29.60 -18.54
C ALA A 172 -18.55 -29.88 -19.78
N GLU A 173 -19.05 -31.10 -19.91
CA GLU A 173 -19.91 -31.50 -21.02
C GLU A 173 -21.32 -30.86 -20.96
N THR A 174 -21.67 -30.24 -19.83
CA THR A 174 -22.99 -29.65 -19.61
C THR A 174 -22.98 -28.14 -19.71
N ASP A 175 -23.91 -27.59 -20.50
CA ASP A 175 -24.18 -26.14 -20.56
C ASP A 175 -24.87 -25.58 -19.31
N ARG A 176 -25.21 -26.44 -18.34
CA ARG A 176 -25.81 -26.06 -17.07
C ARG A 176 -24.76 -26.05 -15.98
N PHE A 177 -24.65 -24.94 -15.27
CA PHE A 177 -23.82 -24.83 -14.08
C PHE A 177 -24.67 -25.00 -12.81
N SER A 178 -24.09 -25.60 -11.78
CA SER A 178 -24.69 -25.63 -10.45
C SER A 178 -24.36 -24.35 -9.69
N TRP A 179 -25.15 -23.97 -8.70
CA TRP A 179 -24.80 -22.92 -7.76
C TRP A 179 -25.12 -23.37 -6.35
N LEU A 180 -24.35 -22.86 -5.38
CA LEU A 180 -24.67 -23.06 -3.97
C LEU A 180 -25.52 -21.90 -3.48
N ASN A 181 -26.63 -22.21 -2.83
CA ASN A 181 -27.55 -21.21 -2.25
C ASN A 181 -27.05 -20.60 -0.94
N THR A 182 -25.80 -20.87 -0.56
CA THR A 182 -25.21 -20.48 0.72
C THR A 182 -23.88 -19.76 0.49
N VAL A 183 -23.65 -18.69 1.23
CA VAL A 183 -22.33 -18.03 1.31
C VAL A 183 -21.45 -18.82 2.26
N HIS A 184 -20.28 -19.25 1.79
CA HIS A 184 -19.33 -20.02 2.60
C HIS A 184 -18.17 -19.16 3.09
N GLN A 185 -17.68 -19.46 4.29
CA GLN A 185 -16.50 -18.83 4.86
C GLN A 185 -15.29 -19.77 4.77
N PHE A 186 -14.18 -19.19 4.34
CA PHE A 186 -12.86 -19.80 4.33
C PHE A 186 -11.86 -18.96 5.11
N TRP A 187 -10.97 -19.58 5.88
CA TRP A 187 -9.92 -18.86 6.61
C TRP A 187 -8.71 -18.45 5.76
N ASN A 188 -8.62 -18.96 4.54
CA ASN A 188 -7.61 -18.58 3.55
C ASN A 188 -7.96 -19.11 2.15
N ILE A 189 -7.26 -18.60 1.14
CA ILE A 189 -7.43 -19.01 -0.26
C ILE A 189 -7.06 -20.48 -0.50
N ASN A 190 -6.04 -21.02 0.18
CA ASN A 190 -5.61 -22.41 -0.02
C ASN A 190 -6.72 -23.41 0.36
N SER A 191 -7.45 -23.11 1.43
CA SER A 191 -8.63 -23.90 1.86
C SER A 191 -9.80 -23.74 0.89
N LEU A 192 -10.00 -22.56 0.32
CA LEU A 192 -11.01 -22.35 -0.73
C LEU A 192 -10.69 -23.17 -1.98
N LEU A 193 -9.43 -23.18 -2.43
CA LEU A 193 -9.00 -23.94 -3.61
C LEU A 193 -9.14 -25.46 -3.41
N ASP A 194 -8.80 -25.96 -2.22
CA ASP A 194 -8.98 -27.37 -1.86
C ASP A 194 -10.42 -27.84 -1.97
N GLU A 195 -11.35 -27.04 -1.44
CA GLU A 195 -12.78 -27.35 -1.52
C GLU A 195 -13.26 -27.22 -2.97
N ALA A 196 -12.81 -26.17 -3.66
CA ALA A 196 -13.24 -25.87 -5.02
C ALA A 196 -12.87 -26.96 -6.02
N VAL A 197 -11.70 -27.60 -5.90
CA VAL A 197 -11.35 -28.73 -6.79
C VAL A 197 -12.28 -29.94 -6.59
N SER A 198 -12.82 -30.11 -5.39
CA SER A 198 -13.73 -31.22 -5.04
C SER A 198 -15.21 -30.91 -5.26
N ALA A 199 -15.56 -29.63 -5.45
CA ALA A 199 -16.93 -29.18 -5.66
C ALA A 199 -17.50 -29.64 -7.03
N HIS A 200 -18.81 -29.52 -7.21
CA HIS A 200 -19.44 -29.76 -8.52
C HIS A 200 -19.19 -28.56 -9.46
N ASP A 201 -19.32 -28.77 -10.77
CA ASP A 201 -19.21 -27.68 -11.75
C ASP A 201 -20.29 -26.62 -11.50
N GLY A 202 -19.85 -25.39 -11.31
CA GLY A 202 -20.71 -24.35 -10.77
C GLY A 202 -20.05 -23.06 -10.35
N ILE A 203 -20.89 -22.17 -9.84
CA ILE A 203 -20.50 -20.86 -9.30
C ILE A 203 -20.85 -20.83 -7.80
N THR A 204 -19.89 -20.43 -6.96
CA THR A 204 -20.09 -20.28 -5.52
C THR A 204 -19.62 -18.91 -5.06
N LEU A 205 -20.34 -18.31 -4.10
CA LEU A 205 -19.95 -17.05 -3.45
C LEU A 205 -19.31 -17.36 -2.09
N ASN A 206 -18.10 -16.88 -1.90
CA ASN A 206 -17.26 -17.22 -0.76
C ASN A 206 -16.71 -15.96 -0.09
N LEU A 207 -16.69 -15.96 1.24
CA LEU A 207 -16.01 -15.00 2.09
C LEU A 207 -14.67 -15.59 2.51
N VAL A 208 -13.57 -15.01 2.04
CA VAL A 208 -12.23 -15.39 2.47
C VAL A 208 -11.80 -14.43 3.58
N ARG A 209 -11.64 -14.99 4.78
CA ARG A 209 -11.20 -14.27 5.98
C ARG A 209 -9.69 -14.13 5.96
N ASP A 210 -9.27 -13.04 6.57
CA ASP A 210 -7.88 -12.72 6.83
C ASP A 210 -7.67 -12.48 8.34
N PRO A 211 -6.48 -12.75 8.91
CA PRO A 211 -6.20 -12.47 10.31
C PRO A 211 -6.54 -11.04 10.76
N SER A 212 -6.47 -10.08 9.83
CA SER A 212 -7.01 -8.73 9.99
C SER A 212 -8.28 -8.61 9.15
N ASP A 213 -9.41 -8.37 9.81
CA ASP A 213 -10.72 -8.36 9.17
C ASP A 213 -10.81 -7.33 8.01
N PHE A 214 -10.01 -6.26 8.06
CA PHE A 214 -9.93 -5.23 7.00
C PHE A 214 -9.39 -5.74 5.65
N TYR A 215 -8.66 -6.86 5.65
CA TYR A 215 -8.15 -7.48 4.42
C TYR A 215 -8.95 -8.72 4.01
N SER A 216 -10.03 -9.05 4.72
CA SER A 216 -10.98 -10.07 4.28
C SER A 216 -11.66 -9.62 2.98
N TYR A 217 -12.03 -10.57 2.12
CA TYR A 217 -12.51 -10.28 0.78
C TYR A 217 -13.52 -11.33 0.31
N PHE A 218 -14.34 -10.96 -0.67
CA PHE A 218 -15.27 -11.89 -1.29
C PHE A 218 -14.72 -12.41 -2.62
N ALA A 219 -15.12 -13.63 -2.95
CA ALA A 219 -14.73 -14.27 -4.18
C ALA A 219 -15.86 -15.12 -4.75
N PHE A 220 -16.08 -14.98 -6.05
CA PHE A 220 -16.77 -15.99 -6.83
C PHE A 220 -15.77 -17.08 -7.23
N THR A 221 -16.07 -18.32 -6.90
CA THR A 221 -15.32 -19.47 -7.41
C THR A 221 -16.10 -20.08 -8.56
N VAL A 222 -15.42 -20.31 -9.67
CA VAL A 222 -16.00 -20.84 -10.90
C VAL A 222 -15.28 -22.13 -11.25
N LYS A 223 -15.99 -23.26 -11.12
CA LYS A 223 -15.51 -24.57 -11.55
C LYS A 223 -16.26 -24.99 -12.81
N ASN A 224 -15.52 -25.23 -13.90
CA ASN A 224 -16.08 -25.71 -15.16
C ASN A 224 -15.18 -26.80 -15.75
N GLY A 225 -15.51 -28.06 -15.41
CA GLY A 225 -14.75 -29.25 -15.79
C GLY A 225 -13.37 -29.22 -15.14
N GLY A 226 -12.33 -29.21 -15.97
CA GLY A 226 -10.93 -29.10 -15.57
C GLY A 226 -10.45 -27.67 -15.28
N ASN A 227 -11.33 -26.67 -15.35
CA ASN A 227 -10.98 -25.27 -15.16
C ASN A 227 -11.48 -24.72 -13.82
N LEU A 228 -10.60 -24.04 -13.08
CA LEU A 228 -10.92 -23.39 -11.81
C LEU A 228 -10.49 -21.93 -11.84
N PHE A 229 -11.45 -21.02 -11.64
CA PHE A 229 -11.23 -19.59 -11.55
C PHE A 229 -11.70 -19.04 -10.22
N VAL A 230 -11.03 -17.98 -9.76
CA VAL A 230 -11.44 -17.17 -8.61
C VAL A 230 -11.52 -15.72 -9.07
N LEU A 231 -12.72 -15.14 -9.00
CA LEU A 231 -12.98 -13.73 -9.26
C LEU A 231 -13.17 -13.04 -7.92
N SER A 232 -12.27 -12.13 -7.54
CA SER A 232 -12.31 -11.54 -6.20
C SER A 232 -11.95 -10.07 -6.17
N ASP A 233 -12.43 -9.40 -5.11
CA ASP A 233 -12.01 -8.06 -4.72
C ASP A 233 -10.84 -8.12 -3.72
N HIS A 234 -9.95 -9.09 -3.88
CA HIS A 234 -8.75 -9.19 -3.04
C HIS A 234 -7.95 -7.88 -3.08
N PRO A 235 -7.48 -7.34 -1.94
CA PRO A 235 -6.73 -6.10 -1.90
C PRO A 235 -5.51 -6.18 -2.82
N GLN A 236 -5.32 -5.15 -3.63
CA GLN A 236 -4.17 -5.03 -4.52
C GLN A 236 -3.17 -4.05 -3.91
N HIS A 237 -1.97 -4.53 -3.64
CA HIS A 237 -0.91 -3.75 -3.04
C HIS A 237 0.25 -3.56 -4.03
N THR A 238 0.87 -2.38 -4.02
CA THR A 238 2.06 -2.05 -4.81
C THR A 238 3.21 -3.01 -4.49
N HIS A 239 3.33 -3.43 -3.24
CA HIS A 239 4.33 -4.40 -2.78
C HIS A 239 3.83 -5.26 -1.62
N PRO A 240 4.37 -6.47 -1.40
CA PRO A 240 3.82 -7.46 -0.47
C PRO A 240 3.83 -7.02 1.00
N MET A 241 4.63 -6.01 1.35
CA MET A 241 4.71 -5.48 2.72
C MET A 241 3.74 -4.33 3.00
N GLN A 242 3.14 -3.72 1.99
CA GLN A 242 2.31 -2.50 2.14
C GLN A 242 1.18 -2.69 3.15
N ARG A 243 0.58 -3.88 3.13
CA ARG A 243 -0.46 -4.33 4.07
C ARG A 243 -0.07 -4.12 5.54
N GLY A 244 1.19 -4.42 5.89
CA GLY A 244 1.71 -4.28 7.26
C GLY A 244 2.14 -2.85 7.61
N MET A 245 2.16 -1.94 6.64
CA MET A 245 2.64 -0.56 6.78
C MET A 245 1.51 0.47 6.80
N SER A 246 0.30 0.11 6.37
CA SER A 246 -0.85 1.00 6.37
C SER A 246 -1.26 1.38 7.81
N ARG A 247 -1.41 2.69 8.05
CA ARG A 247 -1.90 3.23 9.32
C ARG A 247 -3.42 3.31 9.39
N ARG A 248 -4.10 3.24 8.24
CA ARG A 248 -5.57 3.37 8.10
C ARG A 248 -6.13 2.28 7.18
N PRO A 249 -5.99 1.00 7.58
CA PRO A 249 -6.55 -0.11 6.81
C PRO A 249 -8.09 -0.07 6.73
N ASP A 250 -8.73 0.62 7.67
CA ASP A 250 -10.17 0.87 7.70
C ASP A 250 -10.66 1.68 6.49
N ARG A 251 -9.89 2.70 6.07
CA ARG A 251 -10.25 3.55 4.94
C ARG A 251 -10.11 2.80 3.61
N GLU A 252 -9.03 2.05 3.44
CA GLU A 252 -8.81 1.22 2.26
C GLU A 252 -9.90 0.14 2.15
N PHE A 253 -10.29 -0.44 3.29
CA PHE A 253 -11.41 -1.38 3.36
C PHE A 253 -12.73 -0.72 2.95
N ASP A 254 -13.08 0.44 3.50
CA ASP A 254 -14.32 1.16 3.18
C ASP A 254 -14.41 1.52 1.68
N GLU A 255 -13.33 2.07 1.14
CA GLU A 255 -13.23 2.41 -0.29
C GLU A 255 -13.39 1.18 -1.19
N ARG A 256 -12.97 0.00 -0.74
CA ARG A 256 -13.12 -1.27 -1.48
C ARG A 256 -14.49 -1.89 -1.30
N ALA A 257 -15.00 -1.94 -0.08
CA ALA A 257 -16.32 -2.46 0.24
C ALA A 257 -17.43 -1.65 -0.45
N GLY A 258 -17.19 -0.35 -0.69
CA GLY A 258 -18.09 0.52 -1.45
C GLY A 258 -18.01 0.39 -2.98
N ARG A 259 -17.02 -0.33 -3.55
CA ARG A 259 -16.90 -0.52 -5.01
C ARG A 259 -17.84 -1.57 -5.57
N HIS A 260 -18.19 -2.56 -4.76
CA HIS A 260 -18.95 -3.73 -5.17
C HIS A 260 -20.11 -3.98 -4.21
N TRP A 261 -21.16 -4.67 -4.66
CA TRP A 261 -22.32 -5.01 -3.83
C TRP A 261 -22.13 -6.31 -3.04
N PHE A 262 -20.89 -6.64 -2.68
CA PHE A 262 -20.62 -7.81 -1.84
C PHE A 262 -21.20 -7.64 -0.43
N PRO A 263 -21.63 -8.73 0.23
CA PRO A 263 -22.32 -8.66 1.50
C PRO A 263 -21.36 -8.48 2.70
N TYR A 264 -20.64 -7.37 2.73
CA TYR A 264 -19.67 -7.05 3.78
C TYR A 264 -20.27 -6.89 5.18
N GLN A 265 -21.59 -6.73 5.28
CA GLN A 265 -22.29 -6.81 6.57
C GLN A 265 -22.09 -8.18 7.27
N LEU A 266 -21.76 -9.24 6.53
CA LEU A 266 -21.45 -10.56 7.10
C LEU A 266 -20.12 -10.59 7.87
N LEU A 267 -19.27 -9.57 7.73
CA LEU A 267 -18.09 -9.41 8.60
C LEU A 267 -18.49 -9.06 10.04
N LYS A 268 -19.69 -8.50 10.26
CA LYS A 268 -20.23 -8.12 11.59
C LYS A 268 -19.30 -7.17 12.36
N PHE A 269 -18.77 -6.15 11.69
CA PHE A 269 -18.04 -5.07 12.36
C PHE A 269 -18.96 -4.33 13.35
N LYS A 270 -18.38 -3.94 14.49
CA LYS A 270 -18.95 -3.06 15.50
C LYS A 270 -18.09 -1.79 15.54
N TYR A 271 -18.68 -0.65 15.90
CA TYR A 271 -17.96 0.60 16.09
C TYR A 271 -17.85 0.89 17.60
N ASP A 272 -16.64 1.14 18.07
CA ASP A 272 -16.38 1.63 19.42
C ASP A 272 -16.37 3.16 19.38
N GLU A 273 -17.31 3.80 20.07
CA GLU A 273 -17.39 5.27 20.13
C GLU A 273 -16.25 5.89 20.94
N ASP A 274 -15.80 5.22 22.00
CA ASP A 274 -14.75 5.72 22.90
C ASP A 274 -13.37 5.62 22.23
N ALA A 275 -13.11 4.50 21.55
CA ALA A 275 -11.87 4.29 20.81
C ALA A 275 -11.89 4.89 19.40
N GLN A 276 -13.07 5.30 18.90
CA GLN A 276 -13.30 5.75 17.51
C GLN A 276 -12.78 4.77 16.46
N THR A 277 -12.95 3.46 16.72
CA THR A 277 -12.42 2.39 15.87
C THR A 277 -13.44 1.32 15.57
N LEU A 278 -13.42 0.82 14.33
CA LEU A 278 -14.14 -0.39 13.95
C LEU A 278 -13.41 -1.62 14.49
N TYR A 279 -14.15 -2.53 15.11
CA TYR A 279 -13.62 -3.78 15.62
C TYR A 279 -14.64 -4.91 15.43
N ARG A 280 -14.17 -6.15 15.50
CA ARG A 280 -15.03 -7.33 15.45
C ARG A 280 -14.92 -8.09 16.76
N ASP A 281 -16.05 -8.57 17.26
CA ASP A 281 -16.11 -9.41 18.44
C ASP A 281 -15.67 -10.84 18.08
N ARG A 282 -14.45 -11.21 18.50
CA ARG A 282 -13.81 -12.50 18.18
C ARG A 282 -14.06 -13.59 19.25
N SER A 283 -14.93 -13.33 20.23
CA SER A 283 -15.19 -14.24 21.36
C SER A 283 -15.71 -15.63 20.96
N SER A 284 -16.19 -15.81 19.72
CA SER A 284 -16.72 -17.07 19.18
C SER A 284 -15.93 -17.62 17.99
N ASP A 285 -14.87 -16.93 17.54
CA ASP A 285 -14.06 -17.40 16.42
C ASP A 285 -13.10 -18.49 16.92
N THR A 286 -13.09 -19.66 16.27
CA THR A 286 -12.01 -20.65 16.43
C THR A 286 -10.72 -20.06 15.87
N ASP A 287 -9.57 -20.32 16.50
CA ASP A 287 -8.25 -19.85 16.02
C ASP A 287 -8.06 -20.08 14.51
N LEU A 288 -7.35 -19.16 13.83
CA LEU A 288 -7.00 -19.31 12.41
C LEU A 288 -6.32 -20.67 12.21
N VAL A 289 -6.90 -21.49 11.33
CA VAL A 289 -6.35 -22.79 10.99
C VAL A 289 -5.58 -22.67 9.67
N PRO A 290 -4.34 -23.19 9.58
CA PRO A 290 -3.57 -23.20 8.34
C PRO A 290 -4.36 -23.78 7.15
N ARG A 291 -5.10 -24.86 7.38
CA ARG A 291 -6.04 -25.44 6.41
C ARG A 291 -7.34 -25.86 7.08
N GLN A 292 -8.45 -25.34 6.58
CA GLN A 292 -9.78 -25.62 7.09
C GLN A 292 -10.26 -27.01 6.69
N GLN A 293 -10.70 -27.81 7.67
CA GLN A 293 -11.17 -29.19 7.42
C GLN A 293 -12.64 -29.28 7.00
N ARG A 294 -13.45 -28.27 7.34
CA ARG A 294 -14.90 -28.25 7.04
C ARG A 294 -15.33 -26.88 6.59
N VAL A 295 -16.07 -26.83 5.48
CA VAL A 295 -16.70 -25.59 4.98
C VAL A 295 -17.68 -25.05 6.03
N GLN A 296 -17.61 -23.74 6.28
CA GLN A 296 -18.49 -23.06 7.24
C GLN A 296 -19.53 -22.22 6.49
N PRO A 297 -20.82 -22.59 6.50
CA PRO A 297 -21.87 -21.75 5.93
C PRO A 297 -22.12 -20.52 6.81
N VAL A 298 -22.20 -19.33 6.19
CA VAL A 298 -22.39 -18.04 6.89
C VAL A 298 -23.84 -17.59 6.84
N CYS A 299 -24.45 -17.60 5.66
CA CYS A 299 -25.85 -17.23 5.44
C CYS A 299 -26.38 -17.87 4.15
N GLN A 300 -27.69 -18.03 4.04
CA GLN A 300 -28.32 -18.36 2.77
C GLN A 300 -28.34 -17.11 1.88
N LEU A 301 -28.25 -17.28 0.56
CA LEU A 301 -28.31 -16.19 -0.40
C LEU A 301 -29.65 -15.45 -0.36
N GLN A 302 -30.75 -16.17 -0.06
CA GLN A 302 -32.08 -15.59 0.08
C GLN A 302 -32.23 -14.63 1.28
N ASP A 303 -31.33 -14.73 2.27
CA ASP A 303 -31.34 -13.91 3.48
C ASP A 303 -30.54 -12.60 3.30
N LEU A 304 -29.93 -12.40 2.13
CA LEU A 304 -29.21 -11.18 1.79
C LEU A 304 -30.17 -10.03 1.43
N GLU A 305 -29.65 -8.81 1.39
CA GLU A 305 -30.46 -7.67 0.96
C GLU A 305 -30.89 -7.81 -0.50
N SER A 306 -32.11 -7.37 -0.83
CA SER A 306 -32.68 -7.57 -2.17
C SER A 306 -31.84 -6.94 -3.29
N LYS A 307 -31.14 -5.83 -3.02
CA LYS A 307 -30.22 -5.20 -3.99
C LYS A 307 -29.00 -6.08 -4.25
N GLN A 308 -28.43 -6.67 -3.20
CA GLN A 308 -27.30 -7.61 -3.30
C GLN A 308 -27.71 -8.89 -4.03
N ILE A 309 -28.90 -9.42 -3.73
CA ILE A 309 -29.45 -10.60 -4.43
C ILE A 309 -29.52 -10.37 -5.94
N ILE A 310 -30.05 -9.22 -6.37
CA ILE A 310 -30.14 -8.89 -7.80
C ILE A 310 -28.75 -8.75 -8.41
N TRP A 311 -27.83 -8.06 -7.72
CA TRP A 311 -26.45 -7.94 -8.20
C TRP A 311 -25.77 -9.32 -8.35
N ILE A 312 -25.89 -10.21 -7.35
CA ILE A 312 -25.35 -11.58 -7.41
C ILE A 312 -25.94 -12.37 -8.58
N ALA A 313 -27.26 -12.27 -8.81
CA ALA A 313 -27.90 -12.94 -9.93
C ALA A 313 -27.36 -12.42 -11.29
N LEU A 314 -27.14 -11.11 -11.42
CA LEU A 314 -26.51 -10.54 -12.62
C LEU A 314 -25.07 -11.02 -12.78
N MET A 315 -24.29 -11.09 -11.69
CA MET A 315 -22.93 -11.62 -11.72
C MET A 315 -22.91 -13.09 -12.16
N PHE A 316 -23.85 -13.93 -11.69
CA PHE A 316 -23.97 -15.31 -12.14
C PHE A 316 -24.23 -15.41 -13.65
N GLU A 317 -25.13 -14.60 -14.20
CA GLU A 317 -25.38 -14.57 -15.65
C GLU A 317 -24.14 -14.14 -16.44
N LEU A 318 -23.44 -13.09 -16.00
CA LEU A 318 -22.22 -12.58 -16.66
C LEU A 318 -21.08 -13.61 -16.62
N ILE A 319 -20.91 -14.29 -15.48
CA ILE A 319 -19.93 -15.37 -15.30
C ILE A 319 -20.32 -16.55 -16.19
N ALA A 320 -21.59 -16.97 -16.19
CA ALA A 320 -22.04 -18.09 -17.01
C ALA A 320 -21.81 -17.84 -18.52
N ASP A 321 -22.14 -16.64 -19.00
CA ASP A 321 -21.87 -16.25 -20.39
C ASP A 321 -20.36 -16.36 -20.74
N LYS A 322 -19.49 -15.75 -19.94
CA LYS A 322 -18.04 -15.75 -20.22
C LYS A 322 -17.37 -17.11 -20.08
N TYR A 323 -17.69 -17.89 -19.05
CA TYR A 323 -16.95 -19.11 -18.72
C TYR A 323 -17.60 -20.39 -19.23
N TRP A 324 -18.93 -20.43 -19.45
CA TRP A 324 -19.60 -21.58 -20.08
C TRP A 324 -19.86 -21.35 -21.56
N GLN A 325 -20.46 -20.22 -21.96
CA GLN A 325 -20.87 -20.03 -23.37
C GLN A 325 -19.68 -19.66 -24.26
N GLN A 326 -18.80 -18.77 -23.78
CA GLN A 326 -17.63 -18.32 -24.54
C GLN A 326 -16.37 -19.15 -24.27
N GLY A 327 -16.37 -19.99 -23.23
CA GLY A 327 -15.23 -20.85 -22.87
C GLY A 327 -13.95 -20.07 -22.56
N TRP A 328 -14.06 -18.88 -21.97
CA TRP A 328 -12.91 -17.99 -21.75
C TRP A 328 -11.84 -18.62 -20.85
N GLN A 329 -10.57 -18.32 -21.16
CA GLN A 329 -9.39 -18.79 -20.44
C GLN A 329 -8.46 -17.62 -20.14
N ALA A 330 -7.77 -17.64 -19.00
CA ALA A 330 -6.77 -16.64 -18.68
C ALA A 330 -5.51 -16.82 -19.54
N LYS A 331 -4.72 -15.76 -19.72
CA LYS A 331 -3.45 -15.85 -20.49
C LYS A 331 -2.42 -16.73 -19.79
N ALA A 332 -2.34 -16.64 -18.46
CA ALA A 332 -1.45 -17.42 -17.62
C ALA A 332 -2.24 -18.06 -16.46
N LEU A 333 -1.64 -19.08 -15.84
CA LEU A 333 -2.14 -19.65 -14.59
C LEU A 333 -1.67 -18.81 -13.39
N SER A 334 -2.51 -18.80 -12.37
CA SER A 334 -2.24 -18.26 -11.04
C SER A 334 -1.85 -19.38 -10.09
N TYR A 335 -1.00 -19.04 -9.13
CA TYR A 335 -0.51 -19.95 -8.10
C TYR A 335 -0.67 -19.29 -6.73
N THR A 336 -0.60 -20.08 -5.66
CA THR A 336 -0.42 -19.56 -4.31
C THR A 336 1.04 -19.71 -3.91
N ALA A 337 1.53 -18.87 -2.99
CA ALA A 337 2.91 -18.92 -2.53
C ALA A 337 3.25 -20.26 -1.84
N GLU A 338 2.27 -20.97 -1.27
CA GLU A 338 2.45 -22.34 -0.77
C GLU A 338 2.93 -23.31 -1.87
N MET A 339 2.52 -23.08 -3.12
CA MET A 339 2.94 -23.90 -4.27
C MET A 339 4.41 -23.65 -4.67
N ILE A 340 5.08 -22.65 -4.10
CA ILE A 340 6.53 -22.49 -4.26
C ILE A 340 7.25 -23.61 -3.48
N ALA A 341 6.78 -23.90 -2.27
CA ALA A 341 7.32 -24.98 -1.43
C ALA A 341 6.76 -26.36 -1.84
N SER A 342 5.49 -26.41 -2.28
CA SER A 342 4.81 -27.65 -2.66
C SER A 342 4.13 -27.54 -4.04
N PRO A 343 4.90 -27.58 -5.16
CA PRO A 343 4.38 -27.27 -6.50
C PRO A 343 3.23 -28.17 -6.99
N ALA A 344 3.23 -29.44 -6.61
CA ALA A 344 2.24 -30.42 -7.07
C ALA A 344 0.94 -30.42 -6.25
N LEU A 345 0.87 -29.67 -5.14
CA LEU A 345 -0.15 -29.87 -4.11
C LEU A 345 -1.59 -29.71 -4.62
N LEU A 346 -1.89 -28.66 -5.40
CA LEU A 346 -3.23 -28.48 -5.97
C LEU A 346 -3.50 -29.46 -7.12
N ALA A 347 -2.48 -29.81 -7.90
CA ALA A 347 -2.57 -30.74 -9.02
C ALA A 347 -2.93 -32.15 -8.55
N GLU A 348 -2.26 -32.62 -7.49
CA GLU A 348 -2.51 -33.89 -6.84
C GLU A 348 -3.93 -33.95 -6.27
N LYS A 349 -4.37 -32.88 -5.60
CA LYS A 349 -5.74 -32.79 -5.08
C LYS A 349 -6.80 -32.79 -6.18
N ALA A 350 -6.57 -32.05 -7.26
CA ALA A 350 -7.48 -32.06 -8.41
C ALA A 350 -7.57 -33.45 -9.06
N THR A 351 -6.43 -34.14 -9.16
CA THR A 351 -6.37 -35.52 -9.67
C THR A 351 -7.12 -36.49 -8.75
N LEU A 352 -6.93 -36.38 -7.43
CA LEU A 352 -7.65 -37.19 -6.43
C LEU A 352 -9.16 -36.91 -6.46
N ALA A 353 -9.58 -35.69 -6.76
CA ALA A 353 -10.98 -35.30 -6.94
C ALA A 353 -11.56 -35.74 -8.30
N GLY A 354 -10.78 -36.41 -9.16
CA GLY A 354 -11.23 -36.88 -10.48
C GLY A 354 -11.42 -35.76 -11.51
N MET A 355 -10.80 -34.60 -11.30
CA MET A 355 -10.95 -33.44 -12.18
C MET A 355 -10.11 -33.62 -13.46
N PRO A 356 -10.66 -33.39 -14.67
CA PRO A 356 -9.96 -33.62 -15.94
C PRO A 356 -8.98 -32.48 -16.26
N VAL A 357 -7.96 -32.33 -15.43
CA VAL A 357 -6.93 -31.29 -15.53
C VAL A 357 -5.86 -31.74 -16.52
N LEU A 358 -5.57 -30.90 -17.53
CA LEU A 358 -4.37 -31.06 -18.35
C LEU A 358 -3.18 -30.75 -17.46
N GLN A 359 -2.21 -31.68 -17.34
CA GLN A 359 -1.00 -31.56 -16.49
C GLN A 359 -0.70 -30.09 -16.16
N SER A 360 -1.11 -29.67 -14.97
CA SER A 360 -0.98 -28.27 -14.56
C SER A 360 0.49 -27.88 -14.68
N GLN A 361 0.78 -26.75 -15.32
CA GLN A 361 2.13 -26.22 -15.36
C GLN A 361 2.56 -26.00 -13.91
N LEU A 362 3.44 -26.87 -13.40
CA LEU A 362 3.93 -26.77 -12.04
C LEU A 362 4.75 -25.49 -11.90
N LEU A 363 4.53 -24.76 -10.80
CA LEU A 363 5.33 -23.57 -10.51
C LEU A 363 6.77 -24.00 -10.25
N THR A 364 7.69 -23.59 -11.11
CA THR A 364 9.11 -23.87 -10.96
C THR A 364 9.85 -22.55 -10.82
N LEU A 365 10.24 -22.21 -9.59
CA LEU A 365 11.06 -21.04 -9.29
C LEU A 365 12.39 -21.52 -8.68
N PRO A 366 13.55 -21.01 -9.15
CA PRO A 366 14.84 -21.37 -8.56
C PRO A 366 14.96 -20.84 -7.13
N GLU A 367 15.78 -21.51 -6.33
CA GLU A 367 16.17 -21.02 -5.01
C GLU A 367 16.92 -19.69 -5.14
N LEU A 368 16.67 -18.76 -4.20
CA LEU A 368 17.29 -17.46 -4.21
C LEU A 368 18.71 -17.53 -3.64
N MET A 369 19.68 -17.05 -4.42
CA MET A 369 21.11 -17.09 -4.11
C MET A 369 21.60 -15.71 -3.66
N VAL A 370 22.47 -15.67 -2.64
CA VAL A 370 22.94 -14.42 -2.01
C VAL A 370 23.65 -13.48 -3.01
N GLU A 371 24.33 -14.05 -4.00
CA GLU A 371 25.07 -13.33 -5.04
C GLU A 371 24.14 -12.44 -5.87
N GLU A 372 22.90 -12.89 -6.14
CA GLU A 372 21.90 -12.13 -6.88
C GLU A 372 21.55 -10.82 -6.16
N PHE A 373 21.49 -10.85 -4.83
CA PHE A 373 21.14 -9.69 -4.00
C PHE A 373 22.32 -8.73 -3.84
N CYS A 374 23.55 -9.15 -4.12
CA CYS A 374 24.70 -8.25 -4.09
C CYS A 374 24.87 -7.48 -5.41
N ALA A 375 24.14 -7.84 -6.46
CA ALA A 375 24.28 -7.25 -7.78
C ALA A 375 23.80 -5.79 -7.84
N ASP A 376 24.55 -4.96 -8.55
CA ASP A 376 24.10 -3.64 -8.95
C ASP A 376 22.86 -3.75 -9.85
N GLY A 377 21.83 -2.96 -9.57
CA GLY A 377 20.60 -2.94 -10.38
C GLY A 377 19.54 -3.98 -9.99
N PHE A 378 19.69 -4.67 -8.85
CA PHE A 378 18.69 -5.64 -8.35
C PHE A 378 17.24 -5.12 -8.36
N HIS A 379 17.02 -3.83 -8.10
CA HIS A 379 15.70 -3.18 -8.16
C HIS A 379 14.92 -3.44 -9.47
N GLN A 380 15.61 -3.62 -10.59
CA GLN A 380 14.98 -3.94 -11.88
C GLN A 380 14.36 -5.34 -11.89
N THR A 381 14.97 -6.30 -11.18
CA THR A 381 14.46 -7.69 -11.09
C THR A 381 13.21 -7.83 -10.24
N ILE A 382 12.90 -6.80 -9.43
CA ILE A 382 11.74 -6.75 -8.55
C ILE A 382 10.76 -5.66 -8.97
N ASP A 383 10.90 -5.08 -10.17
CA ASP A 383 10.08 -3.97 -10.68
C ASP A 383 9.96 -2.80 -9.69
N ALA A 384 11.04 -2.49 -8.98
CA ALA A 384 11.08 -1.43 -7.98
C ALA A 384 11.87 -0.21 -8.46
N ALA A 385 11.51 0.97 -7.95
CA ALA A 385 12.39 2.13 -8.01
C ALA A 385 13.66 1.87 -7.18
N ASP A 386 14.79 2.42 -7.60
CA ASP A 386 16.07 2.22 -6.90
C ASP A 386 16.05 2.78 -5.47
N GLY A 387 15.30 3.88 -5.23
CA GLY A 387 15.21 4.56 -3.95
C GLY A 387 16.49 5.31 -3.57
N GLY A 388 17.45 5.46 -4.48
CA GLY A 388 18.82 5.88 -4.20
C GLY A 388 19.75 4.75 -3.74
N LYS A 389 21.00 5.08 -3.42
CA LYS A 389 22.04 4.10 -3.04
C LYS A 389 22.74 4.43 -1.71
N PRO A 390 22.03 4.80 -0.63
CA PRO A 390 22.64 5.25 0.62
C PRO A 390 23.48 4.18 1.33
N HIS A 391 23.22 2.90 1.06
CA HIS A 391 23.77 1.78 1.82
C HIS A 391 24.56 0.77 0.98
N ASN A 392 24.99 1.16 -0.23
CA ASN A 392 25.77 0.26 -1.12
C ASN A 392 27.06 -0.26 -0.48
N TRP A 393 27.73 0.56 0.33
CA TRP A 393 28.96 0.16 1.02
C TRP A 393 28.71 -0.98 2.03
N LEU A 394 27.57 -0.97 2.74
CA LEU A 394 27.16 -2.04 3.65
C LEU A 394 26.84 -3.32 2.88
N VAL A 395 26.14 -3.21 1.75
CA VAL A 395 25.86 -4.36 0.87
C VAL A 395 27.17 -4.98 0.37
N ALA A 396 28.12 -4.16 -0.09
CA ALA A 396 29.43 -4.65 -0.54
C ALA A 396 30.23 -5.33 0.56
N ARG A 397 30.22 -4.79 1.79
CA ARG A 397 30.98 -5.31 2.94
C ARG A 397 30.38 -6.56 3.56
N TYR A 398 29.05 -6.65 3.60
CA TYR A 398 28.33 -7.66 4.38
C TYR A 398 27.45 -8.61 3.57
N GLY A 399 27.10 -8.27 2.33
CA GLY A 399 26.11 -9.01 1.55
C GLY A 399 26.45 -10.50 1.42
N GLN A 400 27.72 -10.81 1.12
CA GLN A 400 28.21 -12.19 0.97
C GLN A 400 28.25 -13.00 2.28
N LYS A 401 28.04 -12.35 3.43
CA LYS A 401 28.00 -13.00 4.76
C LYS A 401 26.58 -13.32 5.21
N VAL A 402 25.56 -12.95 4.43
CA VAL A 402 24.15 -13.22 4.74
C VAL A 402 23.85 -14.71 4.52
N SER A 403 23.10 -15.32 5.44
CA SER A 403 22.64 -16.70 5.30
C SER A 403 21.57 -16.83 4.20
N PRO A 404 21.68 -17.79 3.25
CA PRO A 404 20.67 -18.02 2.21
C PRO A 404 19.26 -18.30 2.75
N GLU A 405 19.15 -18.90 3.93
CA GLU A 405 17.86 -19.26 4.56
C GLU A 405 16.97 -18.06 4.85
N VAL A 406 17.58 -16.88 5.08
CA VAL A 406 16.85 -15.62 5.31
C VAL A 406 16.14 -15.13 4.03
N LEU A 407 16.60 -15.59 2.85
CA LEU A 407 16.05 -15.20 1.55
C LEU A 407 14.85 -16.07 1.13
N ASN A 408 14.81 -17.34 1.54
CA ASN A 408 13.82 -18.31 1.07
C ASN A 408 12.70 -18.58 2.11
N LEU A 409 12.42 -17.63 3.00
CA LEU A 409 11.38 -17.75 4.02
C LEU A 409 9.96 -17.67 3.42
N VAL A 410 9.33 -18.82 3.21
CA VAL A 410 7.89 -18.95 2.90
C VAL A 410 7.19 -19.62 4.08
N LYS A 411 6.41 -18.84 4.84
CA LYS A 411 5.73 -19.32 6.06
C LYS A 411 4.38 -18.62 6.25
N ASN A 412 3.50 -19.24 7.04
CA ASN A 412 2.24 -18.63 7.48
C ASN A 412 2.48 -17.57 8.55
N ASP A 413 1.59 -16.59 8.65
CA ASP A 413 1.71 -15.40 9.53
C ASP A 413 1.43 -15.66 11.03
N GLU A 414 1.53 -16.92 11.48
CA GLU A 414 1.25 -17.31 12.87
C GLU A 414 2.41 -16.95 13.82
N HIS A 415 3.63 -16.90 13.29
CA HIS A 415 4.86 -16.67 14.05
C HIS A 415 5.56 -15.41 13.56
N VAL A 416 6.18 -14.69 14.49
CA VAL A 416 7.13 -13.64 14.18
C VAL A 416 8.51 -14.30 14.08
N HIS A 417 9.19 -14.06 12.97
CA HIS A 417 10.55 -14.54 12.71
C HIS A 417 11.53 -13.39 12.87
N TYR A 418 12.65 -13.61 13.54
CA TYR A 418 13.64 -12.56 13.76
C TYR A 418 15.05 -13.12 13.91
N LEU A 419 16.03 -12.26 13.62
CA LEU A 419 17.43 -12.51 13.97
C LEU A 419 17.69 -11.93 15.37
N HIS A 420 18.38 -12.69 16.22
CA HIS A 420 18.77 -12.30 17.57
C HIS A 420 19.54 -10.98 17.64
N SER A 421 19.37 -10.28 18.77
CA SER A 421 20.11 -9.06 19.10
C SER A 421 21.61 -9.33 19.24
N VAL A 422 22.39 -8.34 18.82
CA VAL A 422 23.85 -8.32 18.96
C VAL A 422 24.28 -7.97 20.40
N LYS A 423 23.44 -7.24 21.15
CA LYS A 423 23.78 -6.73 22.48
C LYS A 423 23.71 -7.84 23.53
N SER A 424 24.85 -8.33 23.97
CA SER A 424 25.00 -9.41 24.96
C SER A 424 24.72 -9.01 26.42
N GLY A 425 24.44 -7.73 26.69
CA GLY A 425 24.52 -7.19 28.05
C GLY A 425 23.23 -7.09 28.86
N HIS A 426 22.06 -6.76 28.27
CA HIS A 426 20.87 -6.36 29.07
C HIS A 426 19.51 -6.81 28.49
N SER A 427 19.48 -7.55 27.38
CA SER A 427 18.23 -8.07 26.82
C SER A 427 18.50 -9.35 26.04
N MET A 428 18.78 -10.46 26.74
CA MET A 428 18.23 -11.70 26.22
C MET A 428 16.72 -11.54 26.32
N CYS A 429 16.00 -11.74 25.22
CA CYS A 429 14.55 -11.86 25.24
C CYS A 429 14.21 -12.96 26.25
N LEU A 430 13.89 -12.61 27.49
CA LEU A 430 13.81 -13.53 28.64
C LEU A 430 12.59 -14.45 28.57
N SER A 431 11.80 -14.41 27.50
CA SER A 431 10.76 -15.41 27.21
C SER A 431 11.37 -16.66 26.54
N ALA A 432 12.26 -17.34 27.26
CA ALA A 432 12.93 -18.57 26.82
C ALA A 432 11.99 -19.79 26.68
N LEU A 433 10.70 -19.67 27.01
CA LEU A 433 9.79 -20.83 27.08
C LEU A 433 9.14 -21.21 25.74
N SER A 434 9.08 -20.30 24.76
CA SER A 434 8.35 -20.54 23.49
C SER A 434 9.13 -20.22 22.23
N THR A 435 10.39 -19.77 22.36
CA THR A 435 11.21 -19.40 21.20
C THR A 435 11.90 -20.64 20.65
N VAL A 436 11.57 -21.01 19.40
CA VAL A 436 12.29 -22.06 18.67
C VAL A 436 13.38 -21.40 17.85
N ILE A 437 14.63 -21.79 18.10
CA ILE A 437 15.79 -21.36 17.31
C ILE A 437 16.11 -22.50 16.35
N ASP A 438 16.10 -22.20 15.06
CA ASP A 438 16.53 -23.18 14.06
C ASP A 438 18.05 -23.26 13.93
N VAL A 439 18.53 -24.20 13.13
CA VAL A 439 19.96 -24.44 12.87
C VAL A 439 20.66 -23.21 12.26
N HIS A 440 19.89 -22.26 11.73
CA HIS A 440 20.35 -21.07 11.03
C HIS A 440 20.22 -19.79 11.87
N GLN A 441 19.99 -19.94 13.18
CA GLN A 441 19.85 -18.85 14.16
C GLN A 441 18.64 -17.93 13.95
N ILE A 442 17.65 -18.36 13.16
CA ILE A 442 16.37 -17.66 13.04
C ILE A 442 15.51 -18.10 14.23
N ALA A 443 15.12 -17.12 15.05
CA ALA A 443 14.18 -17.33 16.12
C ALA A 443 12.75 -17.19 15.59
N SER A 444 11.86 -18.06 16.05
CA SER A 444 10.43 -18.02 15.76
C SER A 444 9.64 -18.02 17.06
N MET A 445 8.67 -17.11 17.18
CA MET A 445 7.79 -17.04 18.35
C MET A 445 6.33 -16.76 17.92
N PRO A 446 5.31 -17.37 18.57
CA PRO A 446 3.92 -17.09 18.24
C PRO A 446 3.60 -15.59 18.31
N ARG A 447 2.88 -15.06 17.31
CA ARG A 447 2.62 -13.62 17.19
C ARG A 447 1.90 -13.02 18.40
N ARG A 448 1.00 -13.79 19.05
CA ARG A 448 0.31 -13.38 20.29
C ARG A 448 1.27 -13.16 21.46
N GLU A 449 2.30 -14.00 21.57
CA GLU A 449 3.33 -13.88 22.61
C GLU A 449 4.29 -12.74 22.28
N TYR A 450 4.72 -12.62 21.02
CA TYR A 450 5.52 -11.50 20.54
C TYR A 450 4.83 -10.15 20.79
N ALA A 451 3.52 -10.06 20.56
CA ALA A 451 2.77 -8.83 20.80
C ALA A 451 2.82 -8.39 22.28
N ARG A 452 2.84 -9.34 23.22
CA ARG A 452 2.87 -9.08 24.68
C ARG A 452 4.24 -8.64 25.20
N LEU A 453 5.31 -8.85 24.43
CA LEU A 453 6.63 -8.37 24.80
C LEU A 453 6.65 -6.85 24.95
N ALA A 454 7.38 -6.37 25.96
CA ALA A 454 7.60 -4.96 26.17
C ALA A 454 8.48 -4.36 25.07
N SER A 455 8.41 -3.04 24.87
CA SER A 455 9.15 -2.35 23.80
C SER A 455 10.66 -2.63 23.86
N TRP A 456 11.25 -2.63 25.06
CA TRP A 456 12.68 -2.88 25.25
C TRP A 456 13.09 -4.35 25.02
N GLU A 457 12.16 -5.30 25.09
CA GLU A 457 12.41 -6.71 24.74
C GLU A 457 12.40 -6.93 23.24
N LYS A 458 11.66 -6.08 22.50
CA LYS A 458 11.67 -6.02 21.04
C LYS A 458 12.86 -5.23 20.50
N GLU A 459 13.43 -4.34 21.31
CA GLU A 459 14.60 -3.54 20.94
C GLU A 459 15.82 -4.43 20.66
N GLY A 460 16.34 -4.35 19.44
CA GLY A 460 17.49 -5.14 18.98
C GLY A 460 17.13 -6.42 18.25
N CYS A 461 15.85 -6.83 18.21
CA CYS A 461 15.40 -7.90 17.33
C CYS A 461 15.30 -7.40 15.88
N TYR A 462 15.88 -8.15 14.94
CA TYR A 462 15.76 -7.84 13.52
C TYR A 462 14.64 -8.68 12.92
N GLU A 463 13.41 -8.16 13.00
CA GLU A 463 12.23 -8.82 12.46
C GLU A 463 12.36 -9.07 10.96
N LEU A 464 12.19 -10.34 10.60
CA LEU A 464 12.12 -10.84 9.23
C LEU A 464 10.65 -10.93 8.81
N THR A 465 10.40 -10.82 7.51
CA THR A 465 9.07 -10.97 6.94
C THR A 465 9.07 -12.21 6.04
N PRO A 466 8.25 -13.25 6.34
CA PRO A 466 8.08 -14.35 5.41
C PRO A 466 7.19 -13.94 4.24
N LEU A 467 7.37 -14.57 3.07
CA LEU A 467 6.35 -14.54 2.03
C LEU A 467 5.14 -15.35 2.53
N SER A 468 3.98 -14.68 2.61
CA SER A 468 2.76 -15.30 3.10
C SER A 468 2.30 -16.41 2.15
N ALA A 469 2.11 -17.63 2.67
CA ALA A 469 1.72 -18.79 1.85
C ALA A 469 0.34 -18.63 1.16
N VAL A 470 -0.47 -17.68 1.64
CA VAL A 470 -1.80 -17.36 1.11
C VAL A 470 -1.78 -16.22 0.09
N GLN A 471 -0.61 -15.63 -0.19
CA GLN A 471 -0.45 -14.71 -1.31
C GLN A 471 -0.58 -15.48 -2.62
N PHE A 472 -1.23 -14.89 -3.62
CA PHE A 472 -1.49 -15.56 -4.89
C PHE A 472 -1.43 -14.60 -6.08
N GLY A 473 -1.20 -15.16 -7.25
CA GLY A 473 -1.09 -14.41 -8.51
C GLY A 473 -0.35 -15.21 -9.57
N GLU A 474 -0.04 -14.56 -10.69
CA GLU A 474 0.78 -15.17 -11.75
C GLU A 474 2.22 -15.43 -11.26
N ALA A 475 2.90 -16.40 -11.88
CA ALA A 475 4.24 -16.83 -11.49
C ALA A 475 5.26 -15.67 -11.42
N GLY A 476 5.24 -14.75 -12.40
CA GLY A 476 6.16 -13.60 -12.43
C GLY A 476 5.93 -12.61 -11.29
N LYS A 477 4.67 -12.33 -10.96
CA LYS A 477 4.31 -11.46 -9.84
C LYS A 477 4.71 -12.08 -8.50
N LEU A 478 4.46 -13.38 -8.32
CA LEU A 478 4.89 -14.11 -7.12
C LEU A 478 6.41 -14.14 -6.98
N ASP A 479 7.17 -14.35 -8.06
CA ASP A 479 8.64 -14.32 -7.99
C ASP A 479 9.16 -12.93 -7.66
N SER A 480 8.61 -11.88 -8.29
CA SER A 480 8.95 -10.48 -7.99
C SER A 480 8.66 -10.13 -6.52
N ASP A 481 7.51 -10.55 -5.98
CA ASP A 481 7.15 -10.33 -4.58
C ASP A 481 8.00 -11.17 -3.61
N ARG A 482 8.33 -12.42 -3.96
CA ARG A 482 9.26 -13.29 -3.23
C ARG A 482 10.64 -12.62 -3.12
N ARG A 483 11.18 -12.15 -4.25
CA ARG A 483 12.47 -11.45 -4.33
C ARG A 483 12.46 -10.12 -3.56
N TYR A 484 11.34 -9.38 -3.56
CA TYR A 484 11.18 -8.16 -2.77
C TYR A 484 11.27 -8.45 -1.26
N ILE A 485 10.55 -9.47 -0.79
CA ILE A 485 10.59 -9.90 0.62
C ILE A 485 12.00 -10.39 1.00
N ALA A 486 12.62 -11.21 0.15
CA ALA A 486 13.98 -11.67 0.35
C ALA A 486 14.98 -10.51 0.45
N ARG A 487 14.82 -9.46 -0.37
CA ARG A 487 15.64 -8.25 -0.34
C ARG A 487 15.47 -7.45 0.95
N TYR A 488 14.25 -7.38 1.49
CA TYR A 488 14.01 -6.79 2.81
C TYR A 488 14.69 -7.60 3.93
N ASN A 489 14.56 -8.92 3.91
CA ASN A 489 15.19 -9.80 4.90
C ASN A 489 16.73 -9.74 4.80
N PHE A 490 17.27 -9.67 3.58
CA PHE A 490 18.69 -9.41 3.32
C PHE A 490 19.14 -8.10 3.96
N ALA A 491 18.38 -7.01 3.80
CA ALA A 491 18.69 -5.72 4.43
C ALA A 491 18.72 -5.81 5.97
N LYS A 492 17.84 -6.61 6.58
CA LYS A 492 17.86 -6.86 8.03
C LYS A 492 19.09 -7.65 8.47
N ALA A 493 19.49 -8.66 7.71
CA ALA A 493 20.70 -9.43 7.99
C ALA A 493 21.97 -8.57 7.87
N VAL A 494 22.06 -7.74 6.82
CA VAL A 494 23.15 -6.76 6.66
C VAL A 494 23.19 -5.78 7.84
N THR A 495 22.03 -5.28 8.27
CA THR A 495 21.93 -4.38 9.43
C THR A 495 22.45 -5.06 10.70
N ARG A 496 22.07 -6.32 10.97
CA ARG A 496 22.58 -7.08 12.13
C ARG A 496 24.10 -7.24 12.09
N LEU A 497 24.67 -7.55 10.92
CA LEU A 497 26.12 -7.69 10.75
C LEU A 497 26.86 -6.36 10.97
N ALA A 498 26.29 -5.26 10.48
CA ALA A 498 26.83 -3.92 10.70
C ALA A 498 26.76 -3.50 12.18
N ASP A 499 25.63 -3.76 12.86
CA ASP A 499 25.48 -3.53 14.30
C ASP A 499 26.51 -4.38 15.10
N ALA A 500 26.81 -5.61 14.67
CA ALA A 500 27.84 -6.46 15.28
C ALA A 500 29.27 -5.90 15.15
N GLU A 501 29.62 -5.33 13.99
CA GLU A 501 30.88 -4.60 13.86
C GLU A 501 30.89 -3.34 14.72
N TYR A 502 29.80 -2.58 14.73
CA TYR A 502 29.69 -1.35 15.52
C TYR A 502 29.89 -1.63 17.01
N GLU A 503 29.18 -2.59 17.60
CA GLU A 503 29.35 -2.93 19.02
C GLU A 503 30.79 -3.33 19.38
N ARG A 504 31.54 -3.93 18.43
CA ARG A 504 32.94 -4.31 18.63
C ARG A 504 33.93 -3.14 18.49
N THR A 505 33.64 -2.14 17.64
CA THR A 505 34.64 -1.16 17.18
C THR A 505 34.32 0.29 17.52
N HIS A 506 33.10 0.60 17.96
CA HIS A 506 32.66 1.99 18.17
C HIS A 506 33.50 2.78 19.19
N GLU A 507 33.92 2.15 20.28
CA GLU A 507 34.75 2.83 21.29
C GLU A 507 36.13 3.21 20.74
N GLU A 508 36.74 2.33 19.95
CA GLU A 508 38.03 2.62 19.28
C GLU A 508 37.90 3.79 18.31
N ILE A 509 36.85 3.81 17.50
CA ILE A 509 36.64 4.87 16.51
C ILE A 509 36.26 6.20 17.18
N LYS A 510 35.51 6.18 18.28
CA LYS A 510 35.25 7.38 19.08
C LYS A 510 36.53 7.95 19.69
N ALA A 511 37.40 7.10 20.23
CA ALA A 511 38.70 7.53 20.75
C ALA A 511 39.61 8.11 19.65
N TRP A 512 39.61 7.48 18.46
CA TRP A 512 40.31 8.01 17.29
C TRP A 512 39.77 9.39 16.87
N TRP A 513 38.45 9.55 16.84
CA TRP A 513 37.79 10.81 16.49
C TRP A 513 38.18 11.94 17.46
N GLN A 514 38.14 11.67 18.76
CA GLN A 514 38.56 12.62 19.79
C GLN A 514 40.02 13.05 19.62
N THR A 515 40.92 12.09 19.44
CA THR A 515 42.35 12.36 19.26
C THR A 515 42.61 13.19 18.00
N SER A 516 41.88 12.91 16.92
CA SER A 516 42.01 13.64 15.64
C SER A 516 41.52 15.09 15.77
N LEU A 517 40.42 15.31 16.51
CA LEU A 517 39.93 16.66 16.80
C LEU A 517 40.92 17.46 17.64
N GLU A 518 41.56 16.85 18.64
CA GLU A 518 42.60 17.49 19.45
C GLU A 518 43.82 17.85 18.62
N HIS A 519 44.26 16.95 17.73
CA HIS A 519 45.38 17.20 16.82
C HIS A 519 45.10 18.37 15.85
N ASN A 520 43.86 18.50 15.37
CA ASN A 520 43.45 19.57 14.46
C ASN A 520 42.85 20.80 15.17
N ALA A 521 42.97 20.89 16.51
CA ALA A 521 42.26 21.90 17.30
C ALA A 521 42.68 23.34 16.97
N GLU A 522 43.94 23.57 16.58
CA GLU A 522 44.42 24.90 16.15
C GLU A 522 43.66 25.39 14.91
N ARG A 523 43.44 24.52 13.93
CA ARG A 523 42.69 24.83 12.70
C ARG A 523 41.22 25.08 13.01
N LEU A 524 40.62 24.29 13.89
CA LEU A 524 39.24 24.50 14.35
C LEU A 524 39.09 25.86 15.08
N CYS A 525 40.10 26.25 15.88
CA CYS A 525 40.15 27.58 16.50
C CYS A 525 40.30 28.70 15.48
N ALA A 526 41.05 28.50 14.39
CA ALA A 526 41.15 29.48 13.30
C ALA A 526 39.79 29.66 12.59
N MET A 527 39.06 28.57 12.35
CA MET A 527 37.72 28.59 11.74
C MET A 527 36.72 29.37 12.61
N ALA A 528 36.84 29.31 13.93
CA ALA A 528 35.99 30.04 14.87
C ALA A 528 36.02 31.57 14.69
N THR A 529 37.00 32.12 13.96
CA THR A 529 37.06 33.55 13.62
C THR A 529 35.96 33.99 12.66
N GLU A 530 35.41 33.08 11.86
CA GLU A 530 34.22 33.33 11.07
C GLU A 530 32.96 33.21 11.94
N GLU A 531 31.94 33.99 11.60
CA GLU A 531 30.63 33.85 12.26
C GLU A 531 29.90 32.60 11.77
N ILE A 532 29.93 32.36 10.46
CA ILE A 532 29.32 31.21 9.81
C ILE A 532 30.26 30.73 8.70
N ILE A 533 30.48 29.41 8.63
CA ILE A 533 31.14 28.78 7.48
C ILE A 533 30.10 27.95 6.74
N TRP A 534 29.97 28.25 5.45
CA TRP A 534 29.08 27.58 4.52
C TRP A 534 29.88 26.58 3.69
N LEU A 535 29.38 25.35 3.58
CA LEU A 535 29.86 24.38 2.61
C LEU A 535 28.79 24.17 1.54
N ASP A 536 29.23 23.93 0.31
CA ASP A 536 28.33 23.68 -0.82
C ASP A 536 27.53 22.38 -0.55
N ASP A 537 26.21 22.47 -0.54
CA ASP A 537 25.34 21.32 -0.34
C ASP A 537 25.12 20.64 -1.70
N ILE A 538 25.94 19.61 -1.98
CA ILE A 538 25.91 18.90 -3.25
C ILE A 538 24.62 18.04 -3.39
N ARG A 539 23.83 17.83 -2.31
CA ARG A 539 22.68 16.92 -2.30
C ARG A 539 21.34 17.64 -2.08
N ARG A 540 20.91 18.38 -3.08
CA ARG A 540 19.54 18.90 -3.16
C ARG A 540 18.54 17.76 -3.39
N GLN A 541 17.83 17.29 -2.35
CA GLN A 541 16.43 16.85 -2.48
C GLN A 541 15.67 16.53 -1.18
N SER A 542 16.30 16.51 0.01
CA SER A 542 15.60 16.21 1.26
C SER A 542 15.98 17.22 2.34
N VAL A 543 15.18 18.29 2.48
CA VAL A 543 15.44 19.32 3.50
C VAL A 543 14.66 18.97 4.76
N SER A 544 15.39 18.55 5.79
CA SER A 544 14.88 18.55 7.17
C SER A 544 14.75 20.01 7.65
N PRO A 545 13.63 20.41 8.29
CA PRO A 545 13.37 21.80 8.69
C PRO A 545 14.26 22.32 9.83
N ALA A 546 15.23 21.54 10.31
CA ALA A 546 16.06 21.88 11.48
C ALA A 546 17.30 22.74 11.17
N HIS A 547 17.56 23.11 9.91
CA HIS A 547 18.82 23.75 9.51
C HIS A 547 18.63 25.13 8.87
N PRO A 548 19.47 26.13 9.20
CA PRO A 548 19.55 27.35 8.43
C PRO A 548 20.13 27.03 7.05
N VAL A 549 19.29 27.11 6.03
CA VAL A 549 19.68 26.94 4.62
C VAL A 549 19.61 28.30 3.96
N ASP A 550 20.68 28.69 3.25
CA ASP A 550 20.56 29.80 2.31
C ASP A 550 19.86 29.28 1.05
N HIS A 551 18.56 29.55 0.96
CA HIS A 551 17.71 29.12 -0.15
C HIS A 551 18.13 29.70 -1.50
N ILE A 552 18.93 30.77 -1.53
CA ILE A 552 19.37 31.44 -2.76
C ILE A 552 20.62 30.77 -3.32
N LEU A 553 21.53 30.27 -2.46
CA LEU A 553 22.82 29.70 -2.86
C LEU A 553 22.89 28.16 -2.74
N GLY A 554 21.95 27.51 -2.05
CA GLY A 554 21.96 26.06 -1.85
C GLY A 554 23.16 25.60 -1.02
N ARG A 555 23.50 26.36 0.01
CA ARG A 555 24.58 26.05 0.96
C ARG A 555 23.99 25.74 2.33
N SER A 556 24.65 24.85 3.07
CA SER A 556 24.30 24.56 4.46
C SER A 556 25.38 25.02 5.41
N ALA A 557 24.98 25.58 6.56
CA ALA A 557 25.92 26.08 7.56
C ALA A 557 26.63 24.91 8.26
N PHE A 558 27.91 24.72 7.94
CA PHE A 558 28.79 23.72 8.55
C PHE A 558 29.23 24.13 9.95
N MET A 559 29.42 25.42 10.18
CA MET A 559 29.85 25.98 11.47
C MET A 559 29.05 27.25 11.79
N ASN A 560 28.61 27.40 13.05
CA ASN A 560 28.01 28.62 13.56
C ASN A 560 28.67 29.04 14.88
N ARG A 561 28.92 30.34 15.05
CA ARG A 561 29.43 30.94 16.29
C ARG A 561 28.30 31.64 17.05
N TYR A 562 28.19 31.36 18.34
CA TYR A 562 27.20 31.93 19.25
C TYR A 562 27.87 32.73 20.38
N ALA A 563 27.27 33.86 20.74
CA ALA A 563 27.75 34.77 21.79
C ALA A 563 27.31 34.38 23.21
N SER A 564 26.51 33.31 23.35
CA SER A 564 26.12 32.73 24.63
C SER A 564 25.76 31.26 24.48
N GLN A 565 25.79 30.52 25.60
CA GLN A 565 25.38 29.11 25.63
C GLN A 565 23.86 28.97 25.43
N GLU A 566 23.08 29.94 25.91
CA GLU A 566 21.63 29.94 25.69
C GLU A 566 21.29 30.09 24.22
N ASP A 567 21.96 30.99 23.49
CA ASP A 567 21.74 31.15 22.05
C ASP A 567 22.20 29.91 21.27
N ALA A 568 23.29 29.29 21.71
CA ALA A 568 23.79 28.04 21.16
C ALA A 568 22.78 26.89 21.36
N ASN A 569 22.16 26.80 22.54
CA ASN A 569 21.16 25.78 22.86
C ASN A 569 19.80 26.05 22.20
N ARG A 570 19.37 27.32 22.10
CA ARG A 570 18.12 27.69 21.42
C ARG A 570 18.17 27.38 19.92
N ASN A 571 19.33 27.58 19.29
CA ASN A 571 19.54 27.35 17.85
C ASN A 571 20.11 25.96 17.53
N SER A 572 20.31 25.10 18.54
CA SER A 572 20.78 23.73 18.40
C SER A 572 19.88 22.80 19.19
N HIS A 573 18.89 22.20 18.53
CA HIS A 573 18.04 21.16 19.15
C HIS A 573 18.82 19.88 19.54
N TYR A 574 20.12 19.83 19.29
CA TYR A 574 21.00 18.71 19.60
C TYR A 574 22.19 19.17 20.43
N PHE A 575 22.42 18.48 21.55
CA PHE A 575 23.67 18.56 22.32
C PHE A 575 24.80 18.01 21.45
N ALA A 576 25.95 18.69 21.42
CA ALA A 576 27.12 18.17 20.71
C ALA A 576 27.57 16.84 21.29
N GLU A 577 28.02 15.94 20.41
CA GLU A 577 28.56 14.64 20.81
C GLU A 577 29.91 14.79 21.50
N HIS A 578 30.71 15.78 21.08
CA HIS A 578 32.02 16.07 21.65
C HIS A 578 32.19 17.56 21.98
N TYR A 579 32.88 17.84 23.09
CA TYR A 579 33.19 19.20 23.53
C TYR A 579 34.70 19.41 23.61
N LEU A 580 35.21 20.41 22.90
CA LEU A 580 36.57 20.90 23.06
C LEU A 580 36.57 21.98 24.15
N THR A 581 36.97 21.60 25.37
CA THR A 581 36.99 22.41 26.59
C THR A 581 38.17 21.99 27.47
N ALA A 582 38.70 22.89 28.31
CA ALA A 582 39.87 22.64 29.15
C ALA A 582 39.59 21.86 30.46
N GLY A 583 38.48 21.13 30.56
CA GLY A 583 38.12 20.38 31.77
C GLY A 583 36.93 19.44 31.59
N TYR A 584 36.67 18.59 32.59
CA TYR A 584 35.61 17.55 32.58
C TYR A 584 34.17 18.09 32.51
N ASP A 585 33.96 19.38 32.77
CA ASP A 585 32.63 20.00 32.77
C ASP A 585 32.14 20.29 31.35
N LYS A 586 30.87 19.93 31.08
CA LYS A 586 30.19 20.01 29.76
C LYS A 586 30.13 21.43 29.18
N GLY A 587 31.25 21.89 28.60
CA GLY A 587 31.35 23.09 27.76
C GLY A 587 31.51 24.44 28.47
N HIS A 588 31.74 24.49 29.78
CA HIS A 588 31.75 25.76 30.52
C HIS A 588 33.10 26.48 30.56
N LEU A 589 34.19 25.79 30.21
CA LEU A 589 35.54 26.34 30.24
C LEU A 589 36.08 26.53 28.82
N CYS A 590 36.88 27.59 28.67
CA CYS A 590 37.56 27.90 27.43
C CYS A 590 38.64 26.86 27.16
N TYR A 591 38.59 26.24 25.98
CA TYR A 591 39.58 25.27 25.51
C TYR A 591 41.03 25.77 25.62
N LEU A 592 41.29 27.01 25.20
CA LEU A 592 42.66 27.56 25.14
C LEU A 592 43.20 28.09 26.47
N MET A 593 42.34 28.55 27.38
CA MET A 593 42.77 29.34 28.55
C MET A 593 42.24 28.83 29.89
N GLY A 594 41.36 27.83 29.92
CA GLY A 594 40.74 27.33 31.15
C GLY A 594 39.76 28.28 31.86
N SER A 595 39.66 29.54 31.41
CA SER A 595 38.72 30.54 31.92
C SER A 595 37.28 30.28 31.48
N ARG A 596 36.27 30.85 32.16
CA ARG A 596 34.85 30.75 31.75
C ARG A 596 34.63 31.06 30.26
N ALA A 597 33.97 30.15 29.56
CA ALA A 597 33.60 30.31 28.16
C ALA A 597 32.53 31.41 27.99
N SER A 598 32.58 32.11 26.86
CA SER A 598 31.58 33.12 26.47
C SER A 598 31.15 32.97 25.01
N TRP A 599 31.94 32.27 24.20
CA TRP A 599 31.65 31.97 22.81
C TRP A 599 31.57 30.47 22.62
N PHE A 600 30.59 30.03 21.84
CA PHE A 600 30.34 28.62 21.55
C PHE A 600 30.29 28.44 20.03
N ILE A 601 31.16 27.59 19.51
CA ILE A 601 31.27 27.32 18.07
C ILE A 601 30.80 25.90 17.83
N HIS A 602 29.72 25.75 17.06
CA HIS A 602 29.11 24.47 16.76
C HIS A 602 29.47 24.04 15.35
N PHE A 603 30.19 22.92 15.24
CA PHE A 603 30.47 22.23 13.99
C PHE A 603 29.44 21.12 13.79
N ARG A 604 28.82 21.11 12.60
CA ARG A 604 27.75 20.19 12.21
C ARG A 604 28.13 19.55 10.88
N PRO A 605 28.94 18.48 10.90
CA PRO A 605 29.27 17.75 9.67
C PRO A 605 28.01 17.08 9.12
N ARG A 606 27.93 16.92 7.79
CA ARG A 606 26.82 16.23 7.09
C ARG A 606 27.31 15.07 6.22
N THR A 607 28.58 15.11 5.86
CA THR A 607 29.24 14.12 5.00
C THR A 607 30.59 13.68 5.56
N SER A 608 31.14 12.59 5.04
CA SER A 608 32.51 12.15 5.35
C SER A 608 33.58 13.18 4.97
N CYS A 609 33.33 14.02 3.95
CA CYS A 609 34.21 15.15 3.62
C CYS A 609 34.29 16.16 4.77
N ASP A 610 33.15 16.46 5.40
CA ASP A 610 33.10 17.38 6.54
C ASP A 610 33.83 16.80 7.76
N LEU A 611 33.66 15.49 8.00
CA LEU A 611 34.40 14.78 9.05
C LEU A 611 35.92 14.87 8.81
N ALA A 612 36.37 14.67 7.57
CA ALA A 612 37.78 14.77 7.22
C ALA A 612 38.34 16.19 7.46
N VAL A 613 37.59 17.23 7.10
CA VAL A 613 37.95 18.63 7.39
C VAL A 613 38.11 18.86 8.90
N MET A 614 37.20 18.32 9.71
CA MET A 614 37.25 18.45 11.16
C MET A 614 38.38 17.65 11.81
N ALA A 615 38.65 16.44 11.32
CA ALA A 615 39.76 15.60 11.76
C ALA A 615 41.13 16.10 11.27
N GLY A 616 41.16 17.00 10.28
CA GLY A 616 42.41 17.51 9.71
C GLY A 616 43.10 16.53 8.76
N CYS A 617 42.36 15.59 8.19
CA CYS A 617 42.87 14.53 7.32
C CYS A 617 42.14 14.51 5.97
N ARG A 618 42.56 13.61 5.08
CA ARG A 618 41.83 13.28 3.85
C ARG A 618 40.74 12.24 4.13
N VAL A 619 39.74 12.16 3.25
CA VAL A 619 38.63 11.19 3.41
C VAL A 619 39.15 9.75 3.44
N ASP A 620 40.16 9.40 2.64
CA ASP A 620 40.76 8.06 2.63
C ASP A 620 41.60 7.72 3.88
N GLU A 621 41.88 8.72 4.73
CA GLU A 621 42.59 8.56 6.01
C GLU A 621 41.61 8.42 7.19
N LEU A 622 40.31 8.68 6.99
CA LEU A 622 39.29 8.37 8.00
C LEU A 622 39.20 6.84 8.21
N PRO A 623 38.80 6.37 9.40
CA PRO A 623 38.38 4.99 9.59
C PRO A 623 37.39 4.59 8.50
N GLU A 624 37.56 3.41 7.91
CA GLU A 624 36.83 2.97 6.71
C GLU A 624 35.31 3.21 6.80
N VAL A 625 34.70 2.90 7.94
CA VAL A 625 33.27 3.10 8.20
C VAL A 625 32.84 4.58 8.18
N LEU A 626 33.72 5.50 8.57
CA LEU A 626 33.48 6.95 8.52
C LEU A 626 33.72 7.54 7.13
N GLN A 627 34.44 6.86 6.24
CA GLN A 627 34.59 7.28 4.83
C GLN A 627 33.25 7.32 4.09
N HIS A 628 32.31 6.48 4.53
CA HIS A 628 30.96 6.37 3.97
C HIS A 628 29.89 7.11 4.80
N TRP A 629 30.28 7.76 5.90
CA TRP A 629 29.33 8.39 6.80
C TRP A 629 28.61 9.58 6.15
N SER A 630 27.31 9.69 6.43
CA SER A 630 26.50 10.85 6.11
C SER A 630 25.35 10.98 7.11
N ASP A 631 25.06 12.22 7.50
CA ASP A 631 23.88 12.58 8.30
C ASP A 631 22.62 12.65 7.41
N ASP A 632 22.81 12.94 6.11
CA ASP A 632 21.72 12.98 5.14
C ASP A 632 21.41 11.59 4.58
N LYS A 633 20.11 11.26 4.56
CA LYS A 633 19.62 10.02 3.94
C LYS A 633 19.46 10.26 2.44
N ASP A 634 20.32 9.65 1.61
CA ASP A 634 20.15 9.61 0.14
C ASP A 634 19.03 8.64 -0.30
N TYR A 635 18.00 8.52 0.53
CA TYR A 635 16.81 7.72 0.28
C TYR A 635 15.73 8.60 -0.36
N ARG A 636 15.10 8.11 -1.43
CA ARG A 636 14.04 8.81 -2.16
C ARG A 636 12.79 7.95 -2.31
N GLY A 637 11.63 8.60 -2.25
CA GLY A 637 10.32 7.97 -2.44
C GLY A 637 9.63 7.56 -1.13
N ASN A 638 8.44 6.99 -1.22
CA ASN A 638 7.67 6.55 -0.07
C ASN A 638 7.46 5.04 -0.09
N ALA A 639 8.30 4.27 0.61
CA ALA A 639 8.25 2.81 0.66
C ALA A 639 6.98 2.22 1.30
N ILE A 640 6.05 3.06 1.78
CA ILE A 640 4.71 2.64 2.21
C ILE A 640 3.73 2.60 1.03
N LEU A 641 3.91 3.48 0.03
CA LEU A 641 3.00 3.62 -1.11
C LEU A 641 3.61 3.06 -2.40
N ASP A 642 4.93 3.19 -2.53
CA ASP A 642 5.70 2.89 -3.72
C ASP A 642 6.54 1.63 -3.51
N ARG A 643 6.73 0.87 -4.59
CA ARG A 643 7.63 -0.27 -4.61
C ARG A 643 9.06 0.22 -4.81
N ILE A 644 9.85 0.27 -3.73
CA ILE A 644 11.22 0.78 -3.70
C ILE A 644 12.16 -0.31 -3.19
N ASP A 645 13.39 -0.40 -3.72
CA ASP A 645 14.39 -1.38 -3.27
C ASP A 645 14.53 -1.36 -1.73
N PRO A 646 14.20 -2.46 -1.04
CA PRO A 646 14.36 -2.55 0.41
C PRO A 646 15.77 -2.24 0.92
N ALA A 647 16.83 -2.46 0.13
CA ALA A 647 18.17 -2.08 0.56
C ALA A 647 18.36 -0.57 0.74
N ALA A 648 17.60 0.26 0.02
CA ALA A 648 17.71 1.71 0.12
C ALA A 648 17.09 2.27 1.41
N TRP A 649 16.08 1.61 2.00
CA TRP A 649 15.32 2.14 3.13
C TRP A 649 15.28 1.26 4.38
N ALA A 650 15.44 -0.07 4.21
CA ALA A 650 15.34 -1.01 5.32
C ALA A 650 16.68 -1.27 6.02
N ILE A 651 17.81 -1.06 5.32
CA ILE A 651 19.14 -1.09 5.94
C ILE A 651 19.25 0.08 6.91
N ARG A 652 19.71 -0.18 8.13
CA ARG A 652 19.98 0.87 9.11
C ARG A 652 21.47 0.91 9.39
N ASP A 653 22.13 1.93 8.86
CA ASP A 653 23.54 2.16 9.13
C ASP A 653 23.75 2.55 10.61
N PRO A 654 24.45 1.74 11.42
CA PRO A 654 24.72 2.07 12.83
C PRO A 654 25.54 3.35 12.99
N TRP A 655 26.45 3.63 12.06
CA TRP A 655 27.32 4.81 12.14
C TRP A 655 26.52 6.08 11.90
N SER A 656 25.67 6.14 10.87
CA SER A 656 24.77 7.28 10.68
C SER A 656 23.73 7.42 11.80
N ARG A 657 23.30 6.32 12.45
CA ARG A 657 22.28 6.35 13.51
C ARG A 657 22.84 6.80 14.86
N ASN A 658 24.02 6.31 15.22
CA ASN A 658 24.57 6.43 16.58
C ASN A 658 25.74 7.41 16.68
N PHE A 659 26.42 7.73 15.57
CA PHE A 659 27.52 8.69 15.52
C PHE A 659 27.09 9.92 14.72
N ARG A 660 27.10 11.09 15.36
CA ARG A 660 26.68 12.37 14.76
C ARG A 660 27.86 13.23 14.35
N GLY A 661 29.05 13.00 14.90
CA GLY A 661 30.26 13.76 14.59
C GLY A 661 30.21 15.24 15.00
N THR A 662 29.15 15.68 15.69
CA THR A 662 28.96 17.09 16.09
C THR A 662 29.94 17.50 17.19
N VAL A 663 30.51 18.70 17.07
CA VAL A 663 31.52 19.22 17.99
C VAL A 663 31.17 20.63 18.44
N THR A 664 31.27 20.89 19.74
CA THR A 664 31.21 22.24 20.31
C THR A 664 32.58 22.66 20.82
N LEU A 665 33.12 23.75 20.27
CA LEU A 665 34.32 24.41 20.76
C LEU A 665 33.93 25.60 21.66
N ALA A 666 34.42 25.61 22.89
CA ALA A 666 34.14 26.65 23.88
C ALA A 666 35.33 27.61 24.03
N LEU A 667 35.11 28.92 23.85
CA LEU A 667 36.15 29.95 23.93
C LEU A 667 35.75 31.10 24.87
N SER A 668 36.71 31.69 25.57
CA SER A 668 36.50 32.91 26.36
C SER A 668 36.58 34.15 25.47
N LYS A 669 36.06 35.28 25.93
CA LYS A 669 36.21 36.57 25.20
C LYS A 669 37.66 36.92 24.90
N ARG A 670 38.57 36.63 25.85
CA ARG A 670 40.01 36.91 25.69
C ARG A 670 40.64 36.01 24.63
N ALA A 671 40.33 34.71 24.65
CA ALA A 671 40.81 33.76 23.65
C ALA A 671 40.29 34.12 22.25
N MET A 672 39.00 34.48 22.14
CA MET A 672 38.39 34.88 20.88
C MET A 672 39.04 36.14 20.30
N ASN A 673 39.20 37.19 21.11
CA ASN A 673 39.85 38.43 20.67
C ASN A 673 41.30 38.21 20.24
N ARG A 674 42.01 37.27 20.88
CA ARG A 674 43.36 36.89 20.48
C ARG A 674 43.36 36.23 19.09
N LEU A 675 42.50 35.23 18.88
CA LEU A 675 42.37 34.54 17.59
C LEU A 675 41.99 35.51 16.46
N MET A 676 41.05 36.43 16.70
CA MET A 676 40.65 37.44 15.71
C MET A 676 41.81 38.40 15.37
N LYS A 677 42.67 38.76 16.33
CA LYS A 677 43.86 39.60 16.08
C LYS A 677 44.92 38.85 15.27
N GLU A 678 45.20 37.61 15.65
CA GLU A 678 46.19 36.74 14.97
C GLU A 678 45.80 36.48 13.50
N HIS A 679 44.50 36.52 13.18
CA HIS A 679 43.97 36.26 11.84
C HIS A 679 43.47 37.53 11.11
N GLY A 680 43.79 38.73 11.62
CA GLY A 680 43.52 40.00 10.92
C GLY A 680 42.05 40.42 10.81
N LYS A 681 41.19 39.99 11.74
CA LYS A 681 39.73 40.27 11.77
C LYS A 681 39.26 41.11 12.96
N ALA A 682 40.20 41.62 13.75
CA ALA A 682 39.93 42.35 15.00
C ALA A 682 39.64 43.83 14.81
#